data_AF-A0AA43BWU3-F1
#
_entry.id   AF-A0AA43BWU3-F1
#
_cell.length_a   1.000
_cell.length_b   1.000
_cell.length_c   1.000
_cell.angle_alpha   90.00
_cell.angle_beta   90.00
_cell.angle_gamma   90.00
#
_symmetry.space_group_name_H-M   'P 1'
#
loop_
_entity.id
_entity.type
_entity.pdbx_description
1 polymer ?
#
loop_
_entity_poly.entity_id
_entity_poly.type
_entity_poly.pdbx_seq_one_letter_code
_entity_poly.pdbx_strand_id
1 'polypeptide(L)'
;MTRLAAFAAVVCLLCASCRDDAPPTADRDPSCPEVRRIEPPLTNVRPEHERLEYWLSRAEPYGALDTPLLAPEEVRRHVLALRQPVDGEPLGQADLSAPVDDAALAAQVSERLDYLRAKLSDGSLVDAKGEALGTDALPPFKQPNELELLQQWRLSEALLPLRCGPYSEGLYHVPVDLDFDRNRCSTIRPGEVVQVLARWPNGLFLARTAYALGWVDDEDLSPPLSAESLQRALSAPEPQPFTRQALLTEAFSLLGAPYGWGGEGGGYDCSRFLLELFGRFGIDLPRHSARQAKAGTFSIDVSRVQDLNEKRLLLEAAARRGIVLLHFPGHIMLYLGTTEEGVPMVMHAFSEYLTPCEGTELETVNRVDRVAISDLSLGEGSSRTDFLSRITHITVIGKTPGPALAANAVLRPSVPMARPEGACRDSQSSAIFPSPRRPHAAQPLRVIATTERDPGIAALVLYGPNGERVDAEERLLDGPPFSRFVEVAQPTPGKWTAVLGEGDRTLACHRFVVTSRAPRGTRSQAVGAAWTTTRQWSRSTENLYSAFIEQLFRNPVGGDVTWTRLQEVIGDPARNLLYDYRLQGEDARLSLEPDCADLPYFLRAYFAWKLGLPFAYRACSRGRKDQPPVCEPAVFSNLDPEGAATDVGAFRTFIRRVAGTVHSSSPRTRPDEENTDFYPLRLSRTAIRPGTVFADPYGHVLVVARWKPQALDDYGVLIGADAQPDGTVGRRRFWRGSFLFTPKTDVVGAGFKGWRPVVLDSEAQALEIATNTELRKAGRVKAWSDAQYRGTADDFYSAMEGMINPRALDPVRMQTSLVDALEESVQRRLSSVQNGEDFMKSQGYGTIDMPSGAALFLTSGPWEDYSTPSRDMRLLISIDAVTSFANAVAAHPDRFGIRDTERDAVVAQVKRALAEELGKRTFQYTRSDGSAWTLTLEDLIGRSPAMEMAYNPNDCAEIRWGAREGTEERATCARRAPEGQRRRMEKYRDWFATRERPH
;
A
#
# COMPACT_ATOMS: atom_id res chain seq x y z
N MET A 1 -48.36 20.61 72.25
CA MET A 1 -49.15 19.44 72.69
C MET A 1 -48.50 18.20 72.07
N THR A 2 -47.47 17.64 72.71
CA THR A 2 -47.48 16.45 73.61
C THR A 2 -47.35 15.10 72.89
N ARG A 3 -46.16 14.47 73.08
CA ARG A 3 -45.82 13.02 73.27
C ARG A 3 -46.05 12.07 72.08
N LEU A 4 -45.09 11.36 71.48
CA LEU A 4 -44.00 10.44 71.93
C LEU A 4 -44.47 9.04 72.40
N ALA A 5 -43.81 7.99 71.85
CA ALA A 5 -43.74 6.55 72.22
C ALA A 5 -44.67 5.59 71.43
N ALA A 6 -44.26 4.39 70.96
CA ALA A 6 -43.12 3.54 71.30
C ALA A 6 -42.79 2.51 70.17
N PHE A 7 -41.58 1.96 70.28
CA PHE A 7 -40.85 1.02 69.43
C PHE A 7 -41.13 -0.46 69.76
N ALA A 8 -40.64 -1.36 68.88
CA ALA A 8 -40.23 -2.78 69.06
C ALA A 8 -41.27 -3.89 68.79
N ALA A 9 -40.96 -5.05 68.20
CA ALA A 9 -39.80 -5.62 67.49
C ALA A 9 -40.14 -7.09 67.04
N VAL A 10 -39.24 -7.73 66.26
CA VAL A 10 -39.01 -9.21 66.08
C VAL A 10 -39.85 -9.90 64.97
N VAL A 11 -39.39 -10.74 64.01
CA VAL A 11 -38.08 -11.31 63.58
C VAL A 11 -38.25 -12.02 62.20
N CYS A 12 -37.23 -11.88 61.34
CA CYS A 12 -36.62 -12.81 60.36
C CYS A 12 -37.35 -13.53 59.18
N LEU A 13 -36.60 -13.51 58.05
CA LEU A 13 -36.20 -14.61 57.14
C LEU A 13 -37.18 -15.12 56.06
N LEU A 14 -36.90 -14.76 54.79
CA LEU A 14 -36.44 -15.65 53.69
C LEU A 14 -37.00 -15.28 52.30
N CYS A 15 -36.07 -15.33 51.33
CA CYS A 15 -36.24 -15.57 49.90
C CYS A 15 -36.85 -14.47 49.00
N ALA A 16 -35.95 -13.93 48.16
CA ALA A 16 -35.96 -13.97 46.69
C ALA A 16 -37.22 -13.52 45.92
N SER A 17 -36.92 -12.81 44.83
CA SER A 17 -37.79 -12.33 43.73
C SER A 17 -38.39 -10.93 43.92
N CYS A 18 -38.47 -10.24 42.77
CA CYS A 18 -38.99 -8.89 42.52
C CYS A 18 -37.97 -7.73 42.60
N ARG A 19 -37.40 -7.40 41.43
CA ARG A 19 -37.12 -6.03 41.01
C ARG A 19 -37.73 -5.84 39.62
N ASP A 20 -39.05 -5.73 39.59
CA ASP A 20 -39.79 -4.97 38.58
C ASP A 20 -40.45 -3.85 39.38
N ASP A 21 -39.97 -2.62 39.23
CA ASP A 21 -40.74 -1.40 39.56
C ASP A 21 -39.98 -0.20 38.98
N ALA A 22 -40.08 -0.05 37.66
CA ALA A 22 -39.92 1.24 36.98
C ALA A 22 -41.32 1.88 36.85
N PRO A 23 -41.45 3.22 36.94
CA PRO A 23 -42.74 3.90 36.84
C PRO A 23 -43.41 3.64 35.47
N PRO A 24 -44.75 3.73 35.37
CA PRO A 24 -45.50 3.24 34.21
C PRO A 24 -45.08 3.99 32.94
N THR A 25 -44.58 3.22 31.97
CA THR A 25 -44.28 3.69 30.62
C THR A 25 -45.56 4.17 29.95
N ALA A 26 -45.50 5.27 29.20
CA ALA A 26 -46.57 5.64 28.27
C ALA A 26 -46.89 4.41 27.39
N ASP A 27 -48.18 4.13 27.16
CA ASP A 27 -48.69 3.00 26.37
C ASP A 27 -47.99 2.92 25.00
N ARG A 28 -46.84 2.24 24.95
CA ARG A 28 -46.11 1.95 23.73
C ARG A 28 -46.78 0.76 23.07
N ASP A 29 -46.92 0.83 21.75
CA ASP A 29 -47.40 -0.30 20.96
C ASP A 29 -46.60 -1.56 21.35
N PRO A 30 -47.24 -2.72 21.64
CA PRO A 30 -46.53 -3.97 21.94
C PRO A 30 -45.50 -4.39 20.88
N SER A 31 -45.65 -3.92 19.64
CA SER A 31 -44.67 -4.10 18.55
C SER A 31 -43.41 -3.21 18.69
N CYS A 32 -43.48 -2.14 19.48
CA CYS A 32 -42.42 -1.16 19.77
C CYS A 32 -42.19 -1.00 21.30
N PRO A 33 -41.80 -2.06 22.03
CA PRO A 33 -41.45 -1.92 23.44
C PRO A 33 -40.21 -1.03 23.61
N GLU A 34 -40.04 -0.42 24.78
CA GLU A 34 -38.84 0.36 25.10
C GLU A 34 -37.58 -0.52 25.13
N VAL A 35 -37.68 -1.66 25.81
CA VAL A 35 -36.59 -2.66 25.90
C VAL A 35 -37.15 -4.03 25.53
N ARG A 36 -36.39 -4.79 24.75
CA ARG A 36 -36.70 -6.16 24.33
C ARG A 36 -35.50 -7.06 24.59
N ARG A 37 -35.69 -8.16 25.33
CA ARG A 37 -34.66 -9.20 25.44
C ARG A 37 -34.69 -10.07 24.19
N ILE A 38 -33.51 -10.35 23.63
CA ILE A 38 -33.37 -11.18 22.43
C ILE A 38 -32.80 -12.54 22.81
N GLU A 39 -33.54 -13.59 22.50
CA GLU A 39 -33.05 -14.97 22.55
C GLU A 39 -32.22 -15.30 21.30
N PRO A 40 -31.21 -16.18 21.39
CA PRO A 40 -30.48 -16.64 20.22
C PRO A 40 -31.36 -17.53 19.31
N PRO A 41 -31.12 -17.56 17.99
CA PRO A 41 -30.12 -16.78 17.26
C PRO A 41 -30.58 -15.33 17.00
N LEU A 42 -29.62 -14.42 16.77
CA LEU A 42 -29.93 -13.03 16.39
C LEU A 42 -30.52 -12.94 14.98
N THR A 43 -31.13 -11.80 14.65
CA THR A 43 -31.63 -11.51 13.30
C THR A 43 -30.55 -11.79 12.25
N ASN A 44 -30.96 -12.44 11.14
CA ASN A 44 -30.09 -12.88 10.03
C ASN A 44 -29.02 -13.93 10.39
N VAL A 45 -29.04 -14.49 11.61
CA VAL A 45 -28.17 -15.60 12.03
C VAL A 45 -28.97 -16.91 11.94
N ARG A 46 -28.49 -17.85 11.13
CA ARG A 46 -29.06 -19.20 11.01
C ARG A 46 -28.40 -20.14 12.04
N PRO A 47 -29.07 -21.21 12.51
CA PRO A 47 -28.50 -22.13 13.51
C PRO A 47 -27.15 -22.74 13.13
N GLU A 48 -26.87 -22.94 11.84
CA GLU A 48 -25.56 -23.40 11.36
C GLU A 48 -24.44 -22.36 11.51
N HIS A 49 -24.76 -21.06 11.55
CA HIS A 49 -23.79 -20.00 11.76
C HIS A 49 -23.23 -20.01 13.19
N GLU A 50 -23.90 -20.65 14.14
CA GLU A 50 -23.42 -20.86 15.51
C GLU A 50 -22.52 -22.10 15.67
N ARG A 51 -22.21 -22.80 14.57
CA ARG A 51 -21.34 -23.98 14.57
C ARG A 51 -19.94 -23.64 14.09
N LEU A 52 -18.92 -24.12 14.82
CA LEU A 52 -17.51 -23.94 14.47
C LEU A 52 -17.19 -24.50 13.08
N GLU A 53 -17.74 -25.67 12.74
CA GLU A 53 -17.45 -26.37 11.49
C GLU A 53 -17.86 -25.55 10.26
N TYR A 54 -18.94 -24.78 10.38
CA TYR A 54 -19.37 -23.86 9.33
C TYR A 54 -18.26 -22.85 9.03
N TRP A 55 -17.77 -22.15 10.05
CA TRP A 55 -16.76 -21.10 9.86
C TRP A 55 -15.37 -21.62 9.51
N LEU A 56 -15.00 -22.82 9.97
CA LEU A 56 -13.77 -23.47 9.51
C LEU A 56 -13.83 -23.70 7.98
N SER A 57 -14.96 -24.21 7.47
CA SER A 57 -15.14 -24.41 6.01
C SER A 57 -15.14 -23.08 5.25
N ARG A 58 -15.82 -22.05 5.76
CA ARG A 58 -15.86 -20.70 5.15
C ARG A 58 -14.49 -20.02 5.14
N ALA A 59 -13.58 -20.41 6.03
CA ALA A 59 -12.26 -19.82 6.17
C ALA A 59 -11.17 -20.45 5.28
N GLU A 60 -11.42 -21.62 4.67
CA GLU A 60 -10.45 -22.28 3.77
C GLU A 60 -9.96 -21.39 2.61
N PRO A 61 -10.82 -20.56 1.96
CA PRO A 61 -10.39 -19.63 0.92
C PRO A 61 -9.39 -18.56 1.39
N TYR A 62 -9.27 -18.34 2.71
CA TYR A 62 -8.28 -17.44 3.31
C TYR A 62 -6.91 -18.13 3.57
N GLY A 63 -6.78 -19.38 3.17
CA GLY A 63 -5.57 -20.22 3.29
C GLY A 63 -5.71 -21.33 4.33
N ALA A 64 -4.76 -22.26 4.32
CA ALA A 64 -4.74 -23.42 5.21
C ALA A 64 -4.94 -23.03 6.69
N LEU A 65 -5.86 -23.72 7.36
CA LEU A 65 -6.40 -23.34 8.67
C LEU A 65 -5.41 -23.60 9.82
N ASP A 66 -4.53 -24.58 9.65
CA ASP A 66 -3.50 -25.05 10.59
C ASP A 66 -2.15 -24.35 10.41
N THR A 67 -1.99 -23.57 9.33
CA THR A 67 -0.74 -22.83 9.08
C THR A 67 -0.67 -21.64 10.05
N PRO A 68 0.45 -21.46 10.78
CA PRO A 68 0.63 -20.30 11.64
C PRO A 68 0.46 -18.99 10.87
N LEU A 69 -0.39 -18.11 11.40
CA LEU A 69 -0.58 -16.75 10.88
C LEU A 69 0.60 -15.85 11.25
N LEU A 70 1.23 -16.13 12.40
CA LEU A 70 2.52 -15.63 12.85
C LEU A 70 3.29 -16.80 13.46
N ALA A 71 4.58 -16.93 13.16
CA ALA A 71 5.45 -17.87 13.86
C ALA A 71 5.64 -17.44 15.34
N PRO A 72 6.00 -18.35 16.27
CA PRO A 72 6.21 -18.01 17.68
C PRO A 72 7.17 -16.82 17.90
N GLU A 73 8.26 -16.74 17.13
CA GLU A 73 9.19 -15.61 17.23
C GLU A 73 8.59 -14.30 16.71
N GLU A 74 7.67 -14.36 15.75
CA GLU A 74 6.95 -13.19 15.24
C GLU A 74 5.90 -12.70 16.24
N VAL A 75 5.23 -13.61 16.96
CA VAL A 75 4.35 -13.27 18.09
C VAL A 75 5.15 -12.56 19.18
N ARG A 76 6.30 -13.10 19.59
CA ARG A 76 7.16 -12.46 20.60
C ARG A 76 7.59 -11.05 20.17
N ARG A 77 8.04 -10.88 18.92
CA ARG A 77 8.39 -9.54 18.40
C ARG A 77 7.19 -8.61 18.36
N HIS A 78 6.00 -9.12 18.02
CA HIS A 78 4.78 -8.34 18.04
C HIS A 78 4.47 -7.80 19.45
N VAL A 79 4.50 -8.66 20.47
CA VAL A 79 4.30 -8.23 21.86
C VAL A 79 5.36 -7.22 22.31
N LEU A 80 6.64 -7.48 22.00
CA LEU A 80 7.72 -6.54 22.33
C LEU A 80 7.54 -5.17 21.66
N ALA A 81 7.01 -5.13 20.45
CA ALA A 81 6.72 -3.88 19.76
C ALA A 81 5.54 -3.14 20.39
N LEU A 82 4.50 -3.85 20.83
CA LEU A 82 3.38 -3.23 21.54
C LEU A 82 3.80 -2.61 22.88
N ARG A 83 4.87 -3.13 23.51
CA ARG A 83 5.45 -2.54 24.73
C ARG A 83 6.28 -1.28 24.49
N GLN A 84 6.63 -0.97 23.24
CA GLN A 84 7.32 0.28 22.93
C GLN A 84 6.34 1.46 23.09
N PRO A 85 6.79 2.60 23.66
CA PRO A 85 5.94 3.76 23.80
C PRO A 85 5.55 4.32 22.42
N VAL A 86 4.27 4.59 22.24
CA VAL A 86 3.71 5.32 21.10
C VAL A 86 3.02 6.55 21.68
N ASP A 87 3.43 7.75 21.26
CA ASP A 87 2.98 9.02 21.85
C ASP A 87 3.21 9.10 23.37
N GLY A 88 4.29 8.47 23.86
CA GLY A 88 4.69 8.47 25.28
C GLY A 88 4.18 7.29 26.11
N GLU A 89 3.25 6.48 25.60
CA GLU A 89 2.62 5.38 26.36
C GLU A 89 2.73 4.03 25.62
N PRO A 90 3.13 2.93 26.29
CA PRO A 90 3.10 1.59 25.70
C PRO A 90 1.69 1.19 25.26
N LEU A 91 1.56 0.65 24.05
CA LEU A 91 0.25 0.26 23.50
C LEU A 91 -0.28 -1.06 24.09
N GLY A 92 0.62 -2.00 24.40
CA GLY A 92 0.32 -3.33 24.90
C GLY A 92 0.22 -3.41 26.43
N GLN A 93 0.22 -4.64 26.95
CA GLN A 93 0.20 -4.90 28.39
C GLN A 93 1.53 -4.53 29.06
N ALA A 94 1.45 -4.02 30.29
CA ALA A 94 2.56 -3.69 31.16
C ALA A 94 3.29 -4.95 31.65
N ASP A 95 4.62 -4.85 31.71
CA ASP A 95 5.46 -5.85 32.36
C ASP A 95 5.45 -5.60 33.88
N LEU A 96 4.74 -6.44 34.62
CA LEU A 96 4.63 -6.32 36.08
C LEU A 96 5.94 -6.60 36.82
N SER A 97 6.96 -7.17 36.15
CA SER A 97 8.30 -7.34 36.71
C SER A 97 9.20 -6.13 36.50
N ALA A 98 8.84 -5.23 35.58
CA ALA A 98 9.60 -4.03 35.28
C ALA A 98 9.36 -2.93 36.33
N PRO A 99 10.39 -2.11 36.62
CA PRO A 99 10.23 -0.96 37.51
C PRO A 99 9.16 0.00 36.98
N VAL A 100 8.50 0.69 37.90
CA VAL A 100 7.49 1.69 37.59
C VAL A 100 8.21 3.00 37.24
N ASP A 101 7.77 3.67 36.18
CA ASP A 101 8.15 5.06 35.93
C ASP A 101 7.25 5.95 36.78
N ASP A 102 7.77 6.44 37.90
CA ASP A 102 7.01 7.24 38.86
C ASP A 102 6.49 8.54 38.25
N ALA A 103 7.21 9.14 37.30
CA ALA A 103 6.79 10.38 36.66
C ALA A 103 5.63 10.13 35.68
N ALA A 104 5.74 9.09 34.85
CA ALA A 104 4.65 8.69 33.96
C ALA A 104 3.41 8.26 34.75
N LEU A 105 3.59 7.48 35.83
CA LEU A 105 2.50 7.06 36.70
C LEU A 105 1.81 8.27 37.35
N ALA A 106 2.57 9.23 37.89
CA ALA A 106 2.01 10.43 38.50
C ALA A 106 1.21 11.27 37.50
N ALA A 107 1.71 11.43 36.28
CA ALA A 107 1.00 12.12 35.20
C ALA A 107 -0.30 11.40 34.83
N GLN A 108 -0.25 10.08 34.63
CA GLN A 108 -1.41 9.26 34.29
C GLN A 108 -2.50 9.28 35.39
N VAL A 109 -2.10 9.21 36.66
CA VAL A 109 -3.02 9.31 37.79
C VAL A 109 -3.63 10.71 37.87
N SER A 110 -2.82 11.77 37.73
CA SER A 110 -3.31 13.15 37.77
C SER A 110 -4.33 13.42 36.66
N GLU A 111 -4.02 13.07 35.41
CA GLU A 111 -4.92 13.26 34.27
C GLU A 111 -6.25 12.53 34.49
N ARG A 112 -6.19 11.29 35.00
CA ARG A 112 -7.39 10.51 35.28
C ARG A 112 -8.25 11.12 36.38
N LEU A 113 -7.63 11.59 37.46
CA LEU A 113 -8.33 12.26 38.54
C LEU A 113 -8.94 13.59 38.08
N ASP A 114 -8.25 14.36 37.24
CA ASP A 114 -8.76 15.58 36.63
C ASP A 114 -9.99 15.32 35.77
N TYR A 115 -9.92 14.32 34.90
CA TYR A 115 -11.04 13.88 34.08
C TYR A 115 -12.26 13.50 34.93
N LEU A 116 -12.07 12.63 35.93
CA LEU A 116 -13.16 12.19 36.80
C LEU A 116 -13.75 13.35 37.59
N ARG A 117 -12.91 14.23 38.17
CA ARG A 117 -13.38 15.42 38.88
C ARG A 117 -14.22 16.33 38.00
N ALA A 118 -13.80 16.56 36.75
CA ALA A 118 -14.58 17.35 35.81
C ALA A 118 -15.98 16.73 35.58
N LYS A 119 -16.04 15.41 35.34
CA LYS A 119 -17.29 14.68 35.11
C LYS A 119 -18.20 14.59 36.33
N LEU A 120 -17.63 14.54 37.53
CA LEU A 120 -18.41 14.61 38.77
C LEU A 120 -18.94 16.02 39.01
N SER A 121 -18.13 17.05 38.70
CA SER A 121 -18.49 18.45 38.94
C SER A 121 -19.53 18.98 37.96
N ASP A 122 -19.51 18.52 36.71
CA ASP A 122 -20.49 18.90 35.69
C ASP A 122 -21.77 18.04 35.72
N GLY A 123 -21.85 17.07 36.63
CA GLY A 123 -23.00 16.18 36.78
C GLY A 123 -23.11 15.09 35.70
N SER A 124 -22.10 14.93 34.84
CA SER A 124 -22.06 13.84 33.85
C SER A 124 -21.94 12.46 34.50
N LEU A 125 -21.31 12.38 35.67
CA LEU A 125 -21.20 11.16 36.47
C LEU A 125 -21.87 11.36 37.83
N VAL A 126 -22.78 10.46 38.15
CA VAL A 126 -23.62 10.44 39.36
C VAL A 126 -23.55 9.09 40.05
N ASP A 127 -24.08 9.00 41.26
CA ASP A 127 -24.21 7.73 41.97
C ASP A 127 -25.35 6.85 41.41
N ALA A 128 -25.55 5.67 42.00
CA ALA A 128 -26.57 4.72 41.59
C ALA A 128 -28.03 5.24 41.73
N LYS A 129 -28.24 6.34 42.46
CA LYS A 129 -29.56 6.99 42.62
C LYS A 129 -29.76 8.14 41.64
N GLY A 130 -28.75 8.47 40.82
CA GLY A 130 -28.78 9.61 39.92
C GLY A 130 -28.41 10.93 40.60
N GLU A 131 -27.86 10.87 41.81
CA GLU A 131 -27.51 12.04 42.62
C GLU A 131 -26.01 12.36 42.47
N ALA A 132 -25.67 13.65 42.57
CA ALA A 132 -24.27 14.06 42.66
C ALA A 132 -23.65 13.50 43.94
N LEU A 133 -22.36 13.11 43.90
CA LEU A 133 -21.71 12.59 45.10
C LEU A 133 -21.69 13.64 46.22
N GLY A 134 -21.95 13.16 47.44
CA GLY A 134 -21.83 13.98 48.65
C GLY A 134 -20.42 14.56 48.79
N THR A 135 -20.32 15.72 49.47
CA THR A 135 -19.07 16.45 49.66
C THR A 135 -17.97 15.62 50.31
N ASP A 136 -18.32 14.60 51.08
CA ASP A 136 -17.39 13.73 51.80
C ASP A 136 -16.77 12.65 50.91
N ALA A 137 -17.37 12.35 49.74
CA ALA A 137 -16.89 11.35 48.79
C ALA A 137 -15.98 11.94 47.68
N LEU A 138 -15.90 13.28 47.56
CA LEU A 138 -15.07 13.98 46.58
C LEU A 138 -13.58 14.12 46.94
N PRO A 139 -13.15 14.24 48.22
CA PRO A 139 -11.74 14.43 48.57
C PRO A 139 -10.78 13.37 48.00
N PRO A 140 -11.13 12.06 47.96
CA PRO A 140 -10.27 11.05 47.36
C PRO A 140 -9.93 11.28 45.88
N PHE A 141 -10.76 12.02 45.13
CA PHE A 141 -10.50 12.34 43.72
C PHE A 141 -9.47 13.46 43.51
N LYS A 142 -8.90 14.02 44.58
CA LYS A 142 -7.76 14.95 44.51
C LYS A 142 -6.46 14.19 44.78
N GLN A 143 -5.41 14.56 44.06
CA GLN A 143 -4.08 13.98 44.29
C GLN A 143 -3.62 14.30 45.74
N PRO A 144 -3.25 13.29 46.55
CA PRO A 144 -2.76 13.50 47.89
C PRO A 144 -1.38 14.17 47.88
N ASN A 145 -1.08 14.97 48.91
CA ASN A 145 0.24 15.60 49.07
C ASN A 145 1.34 14.58 49.42
N GLU A 146 0.98 13.53 50.17
CA GLU A 146 1.86 12.43 50.56
C GLU A 146 1.13 11.09 50.32
N LEU A 147 1.85 10.10 49.77
CA LEU A 147 1.34 8.76 49.48
C LEU A 147 2.27 7.72 50.10
N GLU A 148 1.70 6.75 50.81
CA GLU A 148 2.42 5.59 51.30
C GLU A 148 2.68 4.64 50.12
N LEU A 149 3.92 4.65 49.61
CA LEU A 149 4.36 3.74 48.55
C LEU A 149 4.61 2.34 49.12
N LEU A 150 3.95 1.34 48.54
CA LEU A 150 4.03 -0.05 49.01
C LEU A 150 4.88 -0.92 48.09
N GLN A 151 4.66 -0.82 46.77
CA GLN A 151 5.37 -1.61 45.74
C GLN A 151 5.40 -3.11 46.06
N GLN A 152 4.22 -3.69 46.31
CA GLN A 152 4.05 -5.11 46.65
C GLN A 152 3.28 -5.84 45.55
N TRP A 153 3.57 -7.12 45.33
CA TRP A 153 2.81 -7.98 44.42
C TRP A 153 1.94 -8.93 45.23
N ARG A 154 0.69 -9.10 44.83
CA ARG A 154 -0.32 -9.96 45.47
C ARG A 154 -1.09 -10.73 44.39
N LEU A 155 -1.82 -11.76 44.80
CA LEU A 155 -2.78 -12.46 43.93
C LEU A 155 -4.19 -12.03 44.31
N SER A 156 -5.07 -11.94 43.32
CA SER A 156 -6.52 -11.87 43.56
C SER A 156 -7.02 -13.24 44.03
N GLU A 157 -7.71 -13.31 45.17
CA GLU A 157 -8.29 -14.55 45.70
C GLU A 157 -9.74 -14.74 45.21
N ALA A 158 -10.42 -13.65 44.84
CA ALA A 158 -11.75 -13.63 44.25
C ALA A 158 -11.83 -12.72 43.00
N LEU A 159 -13.05 -12.52 42.46
CA LEU A 159 -13.30 -11.53 41.41
C LEU A 159 -13.26 -10.13 42.03
N LEU A 160 -12.22 -9.36 41.73
CA LEU A 160 -11.98 -8.07 42.37
C LEU A 160 -12.21 -6.92 41.37
N PRO A 161 -13.16 -5.99 41.62
CA PRO A 161 -13.35 -4.81 40.79
C PRO A 161 -12.11 -3.91 40.83
N LEU A 162 -11.54 -3.62 39.65
CA LEU A 162 -10.53 -2.57 39.49
C LEU A 162 -11.23 -1.27 39.13
N ARG A 163 -11.25 -0.34 40.08
CA ARG A 163 -11.96 0.93 39.98
C ARG A 163 -11.20 1.96 39.14
N CYS A 164 -11.92 2.72 38.34
CA CYS A 164 -11.37 3.81 37.53
C CYS A 164 -10.98 5.02 38.37
N GLY A 165 -11.68 5.26 39.46
CA GLY A 165 -11.37 6.28 40.44
C GLY A 165 -11.26 5.71 41.85
N PRO A 166 -10.75 6.49 42.80
CA PRO A 166 -10.60 6.11 44.20
C PRO A 166 -11.94 6.13 44.94
N TYR A 167 -12.91 5.37 44.45
CA TYR A 167 -14.26 5.24 45.01
C TYR A 167 -14.73 3.80 44.88
N SER A 168 -15.23 3.22 45.98
CA SER A 168 -15.58 1.79 46.07
C SER A 168 -16.89 1.45 45.36
N GLU A 169 -17.81 2.41 45.25
CA GLU A 169 -19.12 2.24 44.61
C GLU A 169 -19.09 2.58 43.11
N GLY A 170 -20.22 2.32 42.43
CA GLY A 170 -20.38 2.61 41.01
C GLY A 170 -20.62 4.10 40.69
N LEU A 171 -20.24 4.48 39.47
CA LEU A 171 -20.56 5.81 38.90
C LEU A 171 -21.30 5.64 37.56
N TYR A 172 -22.30 6.46 37.30
CA TYR A 172 -23.22 6.27 36.17
C TYR A 172 -23.46 7.57 35.41
N HIS A 173 -23.84 7.46 34.14
CA HIS A 173 -24.39 8.59 33.38
C HIS A 173 -25.89 8.75 33.69
N VAL A 174 -26.46 9.91 33.36
CA VAL A 174 -27.92 10.14 33.41
C VAL A 174 -28.50 9.99 31.99
N PRO A 175 -29.60 9.21 31.79
CA PRO A 175 -30.30 8.40 32.79
C PRO A 175 -29.45 7.24 33.31
N VAL A 176 -29.64 6.89 34.59
CA VAL A 176 -28.86 5.83 35.26
C VAL A 176 -29.22 4.47 34.68
N ASP A 177 -28.20 3.78 34.18
CA ASP A 177 -28.26 2.38 33.80
C ASP A 177 -27.22 1.62 34.65
N LEU A 178 -27.72 0.78 35.57
CA LEU A 178 -26.89 0.09 36.55
C LEU A 178 -25.98 -0.98 35.92
N ASP A 179 -26.28 -1.42 34.69
CA ASP A 179 -25.47 -2.39 33.96
C ASP A 179 -24.15 -1.78 33.44
N PHE A 180 -24.01 -0.45 33.49
CA PHE A 180 -22.84 0.28 33.00
C PHE A 180 -22.16 1.13 34.08
N ASP A 181 -21.63 0.46 35.10
CA ASP A 181 -20.77 1.09 36.10
C ASP A 181 -19.50 1.68 35.46
N ARG A 182 -19.50 2.99 35.23
CA ARG A 182 -18.39 3.76 34.62
C ARG A 182 -17.17 3.83 35.53
N ASN A 183 -17.32 3.50 36.81
CA ASN A 183 -16.20 3.39 37.73
C ASN A 183 -15.58 1.97 37.73
N ARG A 184 -16.15 0.98 37.03
CA ARG A 184 -15.53 -0.33 36.84
C ARG A 184 -14.66 -0.33 35.58
N CYS A 185 -13.37 -0.07 35.76
CA CYS A 185 -12.40 -0.05 34.65
C CYS A 185 -12.08 -1.45 34.13
N SER A 186 -11.99 -2.42 35.04
CA SER A 186 -11.87 -3.83 34.74
C SER A 186 -12.29 -4.65 35.96
N THR A 187 -12.35 -5.97 35.82
CA THR A 187 -12.41 -6.93 36.92
C THR A 187 -11.16 -7.80 36.84
N ILE A 188 -10.51 -7.99 37.97
CA ILE A 188 -9.35 -8.85 38.16
C ILE A 188 -9.87 -10.25 38.46
N ARG A 189 -9.37 -11.26 37.74
CA ARG A 189 -9.80 -12.65 37.95
C ARG A 189 -9.01 -13.30 39.11
N PRO A 190 -9.62 -14.28 39.80
CA PRO A 190 -8.90 -15.10 40.78
C PRO A 190 -7.60 -15.67 40.19
N GLY A 191 -6.50 -15.54 40.93
CA GLY A 191 -5.17 -15.98 40.53
C GLY A 191 -4.38 -14.98 39.68
N GLU A 192 -4.96 -13.85 39.24
CA GLU A 192 -4.20 -12.82 38.53
C GLU A 192 -3.30 -12.03 39.50
N VAL A 193 -2.11 -11.64 39.01
CA VAL A 193 -1.15 -10.84 39.77
C VAL A 193 -1.57 -9.38 39.77
N VAL A 194 -1.57 -8.78 40.96
CA VAL A 194 -1.85 -7.37 41.22
C VAL A 194 -0.62 -6.73 41.86
N GLN A 195 -0.08 -5.69 41.24
CA GLN A 195 0.96 -4.87 41.85
C GLN A 195 0.32 -3.69 42.57
N VAL A 196 0.34 -3.74 43.90
CA VAL A 196 -0.08 -2.66 44.80
C VAL A 196 1.02 -1.60 44.84
N LEU A 197 0.72 -0.41 44.34
CA LEU A 197 1.66 0.69 44.18
C LEU A 197 1.68 1.58 45.42
N ALA A 198 0.50 1.98 45.91
CA ALA A 198 0.38 2.88 47.04
C ALA A 198 -0.95 2.71 47.79
N ARG A 199 -0.99 3.12 49.06
CA ARG A 199 -2.22 3.24 49.82
C ARG A 199 -2.85 4.62 49.62
N TRP A 200 -4.14 4.65 49.28
CA TRP A 200 -4.91 5.87 49.08
C TRP A 200 -5.56 6.35 50.39
N PRO A 201 -5.83 7.66 50.58
CA PRO A 201 -6.34 8.19 51.85
C PRO A 201 -7.66 7.59 52.36
N ASN A 202 -8.50 7.04 51.49
CA ASN A 202 -9.76 6.39 51.86
C ASN A 202 -9.62 4.87 52.11
N GLY A 203 -8.40 4.35 52.16
CA GLY A 203 -8.12 2.94 52.46
C GLY A 203 -7.92 2.05 51.23
N LEU A 204 -8.41 2.46 50.05
CA LEU A 204 -8.20 1.74 48.80
C LEU A 204 -6.71 1.71 48.43
N PHE A 205 -6.30 0.71 47.65
CA PHE A 205 -4.97 0.64 47.06
C PHE A 205 -4.99 1.14 45.62
N LEU A 206 -4.06 2.05 45.30
CA LEU A 206 -3.67 2.27 43.91
C LEU A 206 -2.89 1.03 43.46
N ALA A 207 -3.38 0.35 42.43
CA ALA A 207 -2.82 -0.92 41.96
C ALA A 207 -2.85 -1.01 40.44
N ARG A 208 -1.96 -1.83 39.88
CA ARG A 208 -1.97 -2.18 38.46
C ARG A 208 -1.94 -3.70 38.24
N THR A 209 -2.59 -4.12 37.17
CA THR A 209 -2.40 -5.44 36.54
C THR A 209 -1.58 -5.25 35.25
N ALA A 210 -1.33 -6.34 34.53
CA ALA A 210 -0.69 -6.26 33.22
C ALA A 210 -1.49 -5.40 32.23
N TYR A 211 -2.81 -5.30 32.36
CA TYR A 211 -3.66 -4.67 31.35
C TYR A 211 -4.36 -3.38 31.81
N ALA A 212 -4.34 -3.05 33.11
CA ALA A 212 -5.01 -1.86 33.64
C ALA A 212 -4.37 -1.32 34.92
N LEU A 213 -4.48 -0.01 35.11
CA LEU A 213 -4.18 0.72 36.36
C LEU A 213 -5.52 1.14 36.99
N GLY A 214 -5.64 1.16 38.32
CA GLY A 214 -6.83 1.63 39.01
C GLY A 214 -6.75 1.49 40.53
N TRP A 215 -7.90 1.50 41.20
CA TRP A 215 -8.01 1.34 42.65
C TRP A 215 -8.72 0.04 43.02
N VAL A 216 -8.26 -0.64 44.06
CA VAL A 216 -8.81 -1.90 44.55
C VAL A 216 -8.96 -1.88 46.06
N ASP A 217 -9.84 -2.74 46.57
CA ASP A 217 -9.93 -3.04 48.00
C ASP A 217 -8.90 -4.11 48.41
N ASP A 218 -8.64 -4.26 49.71
CA ASP A 218 -7.73 -5.25 50.29
C ASP A 218 -8.39 -6.62 50.50
N GLU A 219 -9.72 -6.65 50.68
CA GLU A 219 -10.45 -7.82 51.22
C GLU A 219 -10.21 -9.15 50.48
N ASP A 220 -9.92 -9.10 49.17
CA ASP A 220 -9.70 -10.28 48.33
C ASP A 220 -8.28 -10.37 47.75
N LEU A 221 -7.30 -9.68 48.36
CA LEU A 221 -5.89 -9.77 47.96
C LEU A 221 -5.10 -10.66 48.90
N SER A 222 -4.30 -11.57 48.33
CA SER A 222 -3.37 -12.39 49.10
C SER A 222 -2.35 -11.53 49.87
N PRO A 223 -1.66 -12.09 50.88
CA PRO A 223 -0.44 -11.48 51.40
C PRO A 223 0.61 -11.23 50.29
N PRO A 224 1.58 -10.31 50.51
CA PRO A 224 2.63 -10.04 49.53
C PRO A 224 3.42 -11.29 49.12
N LEU A 225 3.61 -11.44 47.82
CA LEU A 225 4.34 -12.56 47.22
C LEU A 225 5.85 -12.43 47.46
N SER A 226 6.49 -13.56 47.72
CA SER A 226 7.96 -13.67 47.60
C SER A 226 8.39 -13.55 46.13
N ALA A 227 9.65 -13.23 45.88
CA ALA A 227 10.20 -13.15 44.52
C ALA A 227 10.01 -14.46 43.73
N GLU A 228 10.16 -15.62 44.37
CA GLU A 228 9.95 -16.93 43.75
C GLU A 228 8.48 -17.17 43.38
N SER A 229 7.56 -16.85 44.30
CA SER A 229 6.12 -16.97 44.05
C SER A 229 5.65 -16.00 42.98
N LEU A 230 6.19 -14.78 42.95
CA LEU A 230 5.92 -13.80 41.89
C LEU A 230 6.40 -14.31 40.53
N GLN A 231 7.63 -14.82 40.45
CA GLN A 231 8.16 -15.37 39.20
C GLN A 231 7.30 -16.53 38.70
N ARG A 232 6.86 -17.42 39.60
CA ARG A 232 5.94 -18.51 39.27
C ARG A 232 4.58 -17.99 38.79
N ALA A 233 4.02 -16.96 39.43
CA ALA A 233 2.73 -16.39 39.08
C ALA A 233 2.75 -15.59 37.76
N LEU A 234 3.87 -14.93 37.44
CA LEU A 234 4.07 -14.22 36.17
C LEU A 234 4.46 -15.16 35.02
N SER A 235 4.78 -16.42 35.30
CA SER A 235 5.08 -17.41 34.27
C SER A 235 3.79 -17.83 33.57
N ALA A 236 3.57 -17.32 32.36
CA ALA A 236 2.44 -17.73 31.54
C ALA A 236 2.59 -19.20 31.10
N PRO A 237 1.47 -19.95 30.94
CA PRO A 237 1.50 -21.25 30.28
C PRO A 237 2.02 -21.10 28.84
N GLU A 238 2.55 -22.18 28.27
CA GLU A 238 3.04 -22.19 26.90
C GLU A 238 1.93 -21.78 25.92
N PRO A 239 2.12 -20.73 25.09
CA PRO A 239 1.11 -20.28 24.16
C PRO A 239 0.76 -21.34 23.12
N GLN A 240 -0.53 -21.42 22.75
CA GLN A 240 -0.95 -22.23 21.62
C GLN A 240 -0.40 -21.64 20.29
N PRO A 241 -0.17 -22.48 19.26
CA PRO A 241 0.14 -21.98 17.93
C PRO A 241 -0.96 -21.03 17.41
N PHE A 242 -0.58 -19.83 16.99
CA PHE A 242 -1.52 -18.85 16.44
C PHE A 242 -1.95 -19.21 15.02
N THR A 243 -2.91 -20.12 14.92
CA THR A 243 -3.53 -20.58 13.67
C THR A 243 -5.00 -20.16 13.61
N ARG A 244 -5.58 -20.11 12.42
CA ARG A 244 -6.99 -19.74 12.27
C ARG A 244 -7.91 -20.78 12.91
N GLN A 245 -7.58 -22.06 12.76
CA GLN A 245 -8.34 -23.16 13.37
C GLN A 245 -8.32 -23.06 14.89
N ALA A 246 -7.15 -22.88 15.51
CA ALA A 246 -7.04 -22.83 16.96
C ALA A 246 -7.77 -21.61 17.53
N LEU A 247 -7.62 -20.43 16.91
CA LEU A 247 -8.30 -19.22 17.37
C LEU A 247 -9.82 -19.32 17.26
N LEU A 248 -10.36 -19.82 16.14
CA LEU A 248 -11.80 -20.01 16.01
C LEU A 248 -12.32 -21.07 16.99
N THR A 249 -11.56 -22.13 17.24
CA THR A 249 -11.95 -23.15 18.23
C THR A 249 -12.08 -22.57 19.64
N GLU A 250 -11.09 -21.77 20.07
CA GLU A 250 -11.14 -21.08 21.36
C GLU A 250 -12.27 -20.04 21.39
N ALA A 251 -12.45 -19.25 20.33
CA ALA A 251 -13.51 -18.25 20.26
C ALA A 251 -14.90 -18.89 20.42
N PHE A 252 -15.19 -19.97 19.69
CA PHE A 252 -16.46 -20.68 19.76
C PHE A 252 -16.70 -21.36 21.12
N SER A 253 -15.64 -21.71 21.87
CA SER A 253 -15.80 -22.21 23.25
C SER A 253 -16.38 -21.16 24.21
N LEU A 254 -16.30 -19.87 23.85
CA LEU A 254 -16.81 -18.74 24.64
C LEU A 254 -18.20 -18.27 24.15
N LEU A 255 -18.77 -18.88 23.11
CA LEU A 255 -20.09 -18.52 22.60
C LEU A 255 -21.16 -18.68 23.69
N GLY A 256 -22.01 -17.67 23.85
CA GLY A 256 -23.04 -17.63 24.89
C GLY A 256 -22.56 -17.23 26.28
N ALA A 257 -21.27 -17.01 26.51
CA ALA A 257 -20.78 -16.50 27.79
C ALA A 257 -21.42 -15.14 28.12
N PRO A 258 -21.77 -14.88 29.40
CA PRO A 258 -22.52 -13.67 29.77
C PRO A 258 -21.71 -12.41 29.52
N TYR A 259 -22.37 -11.36 29.04
CA TYR A 259 -21.79 -10.03 28.97
C TYR A 259 -21.67 -9.44 30.38
N GLY A 260 -20.58 -8.72 30.63
CA GLY A 260 -20.42 -7.93 31.85
C GLY A 260 -19.59 -6.70 31.56
N TRP A 261 -20.16 -5.50 31.73
CA TRP A 261 -19.41 -4.26 31.56
C TRP A 261 -18.20 -4.25 32.50
N GLY A 262 -17.01 -3.95 31.97
CA GLY A 262 -15.78 -4.00 32.75
C GLY A 262 -15.41 -5.41 33.26
N GLY A 263 -16.15 -6.47 32.91
CA GLY A 263 -16.00 -7.81 33.47
C GLY A 263 -16.84 -8.06 34.73
N GLU A 264 -17.94 -7.32 34.91
CA GLU A 264 -18.91 -7.58 35.98
C GLU A 264 -19.38 -9.05 36.00
N GLY A 265 -19.54 -9.62 37.20
CA GLY A 265 -19.94 -11.02 37.39
C GLY A 265 -18.96 -12.06 36.82
N GLY A 266 -17.76 -11.63 36.42
CA GLY A 266 -16.81 -12.48 35.69
C GLY A 266 -17.16 -12.65 34.20
N GLY A 267 -18.15 -11.92 33.70
CA GLY A 267 -18.55 -11.89 32.29
C GLY A 267 -17.54 -11.20 31.39
N TYR A 268 -17.87 -11.13 30.10
CA TYR A 268 -17.02 -10.54 29.07
C TYR A 268 -17.62 -9.24 28.54
N ASP A 269 -16.85 -8.15 28.55
CA ASP A 269 -17.13 -7.05 27.62
C ASP A 269 -16.43 -7.28 26.28
N CYS A 270 -16.74 -6.44 25.29
CA CYS A 270 -16.26 -6.58 23.92
C CYS A 270 -14.73 -6.72 23.82
N SER A 271 -14.00 -5.94 24.62
CA SER A 271 -12.54 -5.93 24.62
C SER A 271 -11.91 -6.99 25.53
N ARG A 272 -12.54 -7.35 26.65
CA ARG A 272 -12.07 -8.45 27.52
C ARG A 272 -12.19 -9.80 26.83
N PHE A 273 -13.25 -10.00 26.04
CA PHE A 273 -13.43 -11.17 25.18
C PHE A 273 -12.20 -11.38 24.29
N LEU A 274 -11.77 -10.35 23.57
CA LEU A 274 -10.60 -10.42 22.70
C LEU A 274 -9.29 -10.52 23.50
N LEU A 275 -9.17 -9.80 24.62
CA LEU A 275 -7.98 -9.84 25.46
C LEU A 275 -7.65 -11.27 25.94
N GLU A 276 -8.65 -11.99 26.44
CA GLU A 276 -8.45 -13.36 26.92
C GLU A 276 -8.28 -14.35 25.76
N LEU A 277 -9.05 -14.20 24.70
CA LEU A 277 -8.93 -15.04 23.50
C LEU A 277 -7.51 -14.99 22.92
N PHE A 278 -6.96 -13.79 22.71
CA PHE A 278 -5.63 -13.63 22.13
C PHE A 278 -4.50 -13.96 23.12
N GLY A 279 -4.74 -13.81 24.43
CA GLY A 279 -3.80 -14.22 25.47
C GLY A 279 -3.44 -15.71 25.42
N ARG A 280 -4.35 -16.59 24.97
CA ARG A 280 -4.08 -18.03 24.74
C ARG A 280 -2.97 -18.30 23.72
N PHE A 281 -2.74 -17.35 22.82
CA PHE A 281 -1.76 -17.42 21.75
C PHE A 281 -0.53 -16.55 22.04
N GLY A 282 -0.40 -16.04 23.26
CA GLY A 282 0.71 -15.17 23.67
C GLY A 282 0.67 -13.79 23.03
N ILE A 283 -0.52 -13.32 22.63
CA ILE A 283 -0.73 -11.99 22.03
C ILE A 283 -1.41 -11.09 23.05
N ASP A 284 -0.61 -10.24 23.69
CA ASP A 284 -1.03 -9.38 24.80
C ASP A 284 -1.78 -8.12 24.32
N LEU A 285 -3.05 -8.27 23.97
CA LEU A 285 -3.89 -7.12 23.62
C LEU A 285 -4.13 -6.20 24.83
N PRO A 286 -4.18 -4.87 24.65
CA PRO A 286 -4.54 -3.94 25.71
C PRO A 286 -6.01 -4.10 26.14
N ARG A 287 -6.35 -3.58 27.33
CA ARG A 287 -7.69 -3.75 27.91
C ARG A 287 -8.83 -3.08 27.16
N HIS A 288 -8.59 -1.93 26.53
CA HIS A 288 -9.65 -1.09 25.96
C HIS A 288 -9.72 -1.18 24.44
N SER A 289 -10.94 -1.23 23.90
CA SER A 289 -11.23 -1.42 22.47
C SER A 289 -10.49 -0.43 21.54
N ALA A 290 -10.44 0.86 21.89
CA ALA A 290 -9.75 1.87 21.08
C ALA A 290 -8.23 1.64 20.99
N ARG A 291 -7.61 1.05 22.03
CA ARG A 291 -6.19 0.65 21.98
C ARG A 291 -6.01 -0.66 21.23
N GLN A 292 -6.94 -1.61 21.37
CA GLN A 292 -6.93 -2.87 20.62
C GLN A 292 -7.03 -2.63 19.11
N ALA A 293 -7.79 -1.62 18.67
CA ALA A 293 -7.89 -1.20 17.28
C ALA A 293 -6.54 -0.81 16.65
N LYS A 294 -5.55 -0.44 17.48
CA LYS A 294 -4.19 -0.08 17.06
C LYS A 294 -3.17 -1.21 17.30
N ALA A 295 -3.57 -2.28 17.99
CA ALA A 295 -2.67 -3.35 18.45
C ALA A 295 -2.47 -4.49 17.44
N GLY A 296 -2.77 -4.26 16.16
CA GLY A 296 -2.54 -5.22 15.09
C GLY A 296 -1.08 -5.33 14.65
N THR A 297 -0.79 -6.27 13.75
CA THR A 297 0.42 -6.17 12.93
C THR A 297 0.33 -5.01 11.94
N PHE A 298 -0.90 -4.69 11.52
CA PHE A 298 -1.25 -3.44 10.86
C PHE A 298 -2.72 -3.07 11.10
N SER A 299 -3.07 -1.82 10.83
CA SER A 299 -4.45 -1.31 10.86
C SER A 299 -4.74 -0.41 9.66
N ILE A 300 -6.02 -0.23 9.35
CA ILE A 300 -6.49 0.65 8.27
C ILE A 300 -7.60 1.52 8.84
N ASP A 301 -7.45 2.84 8.71
CA ASP A 301 -8.53 3.79 8.99
C ASP A 301 -9.50 3.80 7.80
N VAL A 302 -10.74 3.39 8.07
CA VAL A 302 -11.84 3.34 7.10
C VAL A 302 -12.99 4.27 7.48
N SER A 303 -12.77 5.18 8.43
CA SER A 303 -13.78 6.17 8.87
C SER A 303 -14.30 7.05 7.73
N ARG A 304 -13.48 7.25 6.69
CA ARG A 304 -13.82 8.05 5.50
C ARG A 304 -14.42 7.24 4.36
N VAL A 305 -14.47 5.90 4.46
CA VAL A 305 -15.02 5.04 3.41
C VAL A 305 -16.54 5.01 3.56
N GLN A 306 -17.24 5.71 2.66
CA GLN A 306 -18.71 5.78 2.65
C GLN A 306 -19.36 4.62 1.88
N ASP A 307 -18.68 4.10 0.86
CA ASP A 307 -19.17 2.95 0.11
C ASP A 307 -19.04 1.67 0.97
N LEU A 308 -20.19 1.13 1.37
CA LEU A 308 -20.27 -0.10 2.16
C LEU A 308 -19.75 -1.32 1.40
N ASN A 309 -19.80 -1.32 0.06
CA ASN A 309 -19.21 -2.39 -0.74
C ASN A 309 -17.68 -2.36 -0.67
N GLU A 310 -17.06 -1.17 -0.79
CA GLU A 310 -15.61 -1.03 -0.59
C GLU A 310 -15.20 -1.47 0.83
N LYS A 311 -15.97 -1.10 1.86
CA LYS A 311 -15.74 -1.63 3.22
C LYS A 311 -15.73 -3.16 3.24
N ARG A 312 -16.73 -3.82 2.64
CA ARG A 312 -16.79 -5.30 2.57
C ARG A 312 -15.58 -5.89 1.83
N LEU A 313 -15.16 -5.29 0.72
CA LEU A 313 -13.97 -5.74 -0.02
C LEU A 313 -12.69 -5.60 0.80
N LEU A 314 -12.56 -4.53 1.60
CA LEU A 314 -11.45 -4.35 2.54
C LEU A 314 -11.45 -5.42 3.63
N LEU A 315 -12.63 -5.81 4.16
CA LEU A 315 -12.75 -6.90 5.14
C LEU A 315 -12.25 -8.24 4.56
N GLU A 316 -12.70 -8.59 3.36
CA GLU A 316 -12.28 -9.81 2.66
C GLU A 316 -10.79 -9.82 2.34
N ALA A 317 -10.25 -8.68 1.88
CA ALA A 317 -8.83 -8.52 1.66
C ALA A 317 -8.03 -8.67 2.97
N ALA A 318 -8.52 -8.11 4.08
CA ALA A 318 -7.90 -8.20 5.40
C ALA A 318 -7.92 -9.64 5.96
N ALA A 319 -9.03 -10.38 5.81
CA ALA A 319 -9.16 -11.77 6.27
C ALA A 319 -8.19 -12.74 5.59
N ARG A 320 -7.80 -12.45 4.35
CA ARG A 320 -6.73 -13.18 3.63
C ARG A 320 -5.34 -12.96 4.23
N ARG A 321 -5.16 -11.93 5.07
CA ARG A 321 -3.87 -11.56 5.67
C ARG A 321 -3.73 -11.99 7.13
N GLY A 322 -4.82 -12.19 7.86
CA GLY A 322 -4.76 -12.62 9.26
C GLY A 322 -6.13 -12.72 9.91
N ILE A 323 -6.13 -12.66 11.25
CA ILE A 323 -7.36 -12.47 12.03
C ILE A 323 -7.70 -10.99 12.03
N VAL A 324 -8.98 -10.67 11.84
CA VAL A 324 -9.45 -9.29 11.66
C VAL A 324 -10.30 -8.87 12.85
N LEU A 325 -9.97 -7.71 13.42
CA LEU A 325 -10.77 -7.04 14.44
C LEU A 325 -11.40 -5.79 13.84
N LEU A 326 -12.68 -5.57 14.14
CA LEU A 326 -13.46 -4.45 13.64
C LEU A 326 -13.81 -3.53 14.79
N HIS A 327 -13.50 -2.25 14.65
CA HIS A 327 -13.69 -1.28 15.71
C HIS A 327 -14.46 -0.05 15.24
N PHE A 328 -15.39 0.39 16.09
CA PHE A 328 -15.94 1.74 16.11
C PHE A 328 -15.96 2.24 17.56
N PRO A 329 -16.00 3.57 17.80
CA PRO A 329 -15.99 4.11 19.16
C PRO A 329 -17.02 3.43 20.07
N GLY A 330 -16.53 2.78 21.12
CA GLY A 330 -17.35 2.05 22.10
C GLY A 330 -17.47 0.54 21.88
N HIS A 331 -17.00 -0.02 20.75
CA HIS A 331 -17.16 -1.46 20.47
C HIS A 331 -16.03 -2.05 19.62
N ILE A 332 -15.74 -3.34 19.85
CA ILE A 332 -14.79 -4.10 19.04
C ILE A 332 -15.28 -5.54 18.85
N MET A 333 -15.00 -6.10 17.68
CA MET A 333 -15.56 -7.37 17.22
C MET A 333 -14.50 -8.24 16.55
N LEU A 334 -14.64 -9.56 16.65
CA LEU A 334 -13.88 -10.54 15.87
C LEU A 334 -14.61 -10.83 14.55
N TYR A 335 -13.99 -10.57 13.40
CA TYR A 335 -14.57 -10.91 12.10
C TYR A 335 -14.41 -12.39 11.79
N LEU A 336 -15.51 -13.05 11.39
CA LEU A 336 -15.53 -14.48 11.07
C LEU A 336 -15.36 -14.75 9.56
N GLY A 337 -15.70 -13.77 8.71
CA GLY A 337 -15.78 -13.93 7.27
C GLY A 337 -17.19 -13.66 6.75
N THR A 338 -17.50 -14.23 5.59
CA THR A 338 -18.81 -14.10 4.94
C THR A 338 -19.56 -15.42 4.82
N THR A 339 -20.89 -15.37 4.93
CA THR A 339 -21.78 -16.51 4.62
C THR A 339 -21.72 -16.89 3.14
N GLU A 340 -22.41 -17.95 2.71
CA GLU A 340 -22.52 -18.30 1.28
C GLU A 340 -23.08 -17.15 0.43
N GLU A 341 -23.96 -16.35 1.01
CA GLU A 341 -24.62 -15.21 0.38
C GLU A 341 -23.79 -13.93 0.41
N GLY A 342 -22.57 -13.97 0.97
CA GLY A 342 -21.68 -12.81 1.06
C GLY A 342 -21.99 -11.86 2.22
N VAL A 343 -22.78 -12.28 3.22
CA VAL A 343 -23.11 -11.45 4.39
C VAL A 343 -21.94 -11.49 5.38
N PRO A 344 -21.35 -10.34 5.77
CA PRO A 344 -20.23 -10.29 6.70
C PRO A 344 -20.70 -10.56 8.13
N MET A 345 -20.05 -11.50 8.82
CA MET A 345 -20.42 -11.93 10.17
C MET A 345 -19.28 -11.68 11.17
N VAL A 346 -19.68 -11.43 12.41
CA VAL A 346 -18.77 -11.17 13.54
C VAL A 346 -19.15 -11.98 14.76
N MET A 347 -18.18 -12.21 15.63
CA MET A 347 -18.36 -12.71 17.00
C MET A 347 -17.91 -11.64 17.99
N HIS A 348 -18.73 -11.34 18.98
CA HIS A 348 -18.42 -10.30 19.97
C HIS A 348 -19.28 -10.43 21.22
N ALA A 349 -18.75 -9.93 22.35
CA ALA A 349 -19.52 -9.72 23.57
C ALA A 349 -20.15 -8.32 23.56
N PHE A 350 -21.46 -8.21 23.72
CA PHE A 350 -22.14 -6.92 23.75
C PHE A 350 -23.45 -6.97 24.52
N SER A 351 -23.86 -5.81 25.04
CA SER A 351 -25.11 -5.68 25.79
C SER A 351 -26.31 -5.47 24.86
N GLU A 352 -26.24 -4.53 23.92
CA GLU A 352 -27.44 -4.05 23.21
C GLU A 352 -27.21 -3.55 21.78
N TYR A 353 -28.30 -3.47 21.00
CA TYR A 353 -28.41 -2.71 19.75
C TYR A 353 -29.82 -2.09 19.62
N LEU A 354 -29.97 -1.08 18.75
CA LEU A 354 -31.26 -0.40 18.54
C LEU A 354 -31.95 -0.90 17.27
N THR A 355 -33.28 -0.90 17.28
CA THR A 355 -34.10 -1.05 16.07
C THR A 355 -35.16 0.05 16.02
N PRO A 356 -35.39 0.68 14.85
CA PRO A 356 -36.44 1.67 14.69
C PRO A 356 -37.82 1.02 14.83
N CYS A 357 -38.78 1.77 15.33
CA CYS A 357 -40.18 1.36 15.36
C CYS A 357 -40.92 1.90 14.13
N GLU A 358 -41.51 0.99 13.34
CA GLU A 358 -42.16 1.34 12.08
C GLU A 358 -43.18 2.47 12.23
N GLY A 359 -43.07 3.50 11.37
CA GLY A 359 -44.00 4.63 11.34
C GLY A 359 -43.87 5.61 12.52
N THR A 360 -42.84 5.48 13.36
CA THR A 360 -42.60 6.38 14.51
C THR A 360 -41.13 6.82 14.59
N GLU A 361 -40.86 7.86 15.39
CA GLU A 361 -39.49 8.29 15.76
C GLU A 361 -38.94 7.52 16.98
N LEU A 362 -39.67 6.53 17.49
CA LEU A 362 -39.27 5.75 18.66
C LEU A 362 -38.37 4.58 18.25
N GLU A 363 -37.58 4.12 19.21
CA GLU A 363 -36.66 2.99 19.03
C GLU A 363 -36.83 1.99 20.18
N THR A 364 -36.54 0.73 19.87
CA THR A 364 -36.45 -0.37 20.85
C THR A 364 -34.99 -0.67 21.15
N VAL A 365 -34.65 -0.79 22.44
CA VAL A 365 -33.36 -1.30 22.91
C VAL A 365 -33.43 -2.82 22.95
N ASN A 366 -32.68 -3.49 22.08
CA ASN A 366 -32.61 -4.95 22.02
C ASN A 366 -31.44 -5.47 22.86
N ARG A 367 -31.76 -6.06 24.01
CA ARG A 367 -30.80 -6.60 24.99
C ARG A 367 -30.38 -8.02 24.62
N VAL A 368 -29.08 -8.22 24.48
CA VAL A 368 -28.40 -9.46 24.09
C VAL A 368 -27.58 -10.02 25.26
N ASP A 369 -26.77 -9.17 25.92
CA ASP A 369 -26.05 -9.48 27.16
C ASP A 369 -25.22 -10.79 27.14
N ARG A 370 -24.57 -11.09 26.02
CA ARG A 370 -23.71 -12.29 25.87
C ARG A 370 -22.66 -12.14 24.77
N VAL A 371 -21.74 -13.09 24.71
CA VAL A 371 -20.95 -13.38 23.51
C VAL A 371 -21.87 -14.01 22.47
N ALA A 372 -22.05 -13.35 21.34
CA ALA A 372 -22.92 -13.81 20.26
C ALA A 372 -22.30 -13.60 18.89
N ILE A 373 -22.90 -14.26 17.90
CA ILE A 373 -22.62 -14.06 16.48
C ILE A 373 -23.71 -13.14 15.92
N SER A 374 -23.31 -12.19 15.09
CA SER A 374 -24.23 -11.28 14.40
C SER A 374 -23.73 -10.96 12.99
N ASP A 375 -24.63 -10.48 12.14
CA ASP A 375 -24.22 -9.74 10.95
C ASP A 375 -23.92 -8.27 11.31
N LEU A 376 -23.35 -7.54 10.35
CA LEU A 376 -23.05 -6.12 10.53
C LEU A 376 -24.23 -5.18 10.24
N SER A 377 -25.45 -5.70 10.02
CA SER A 377 -26.66 -4.89 9.78
C SER A 377 -27.34 -4.42 11.07
N LEU A 378 -26.95 -4.96 12.23
CA LEU A 378 -27.52 -4.55 13.52
C LEU A 378 -27.47 -3.03 13.71
N GLY A 379 -28.64 -2.42 13.97
CA GLY A 379 -28.80 -0.97 14.05
C GLY A 379 -29.28 -0.29 12.77
N GLU A 380 -29.49 -1.04 11.67
CA GLU A 380 -30.02 -0.49 10.42
C GLU A 380 -31.33 0.28 10.65
N GLY A 381 -31.40 1.49 10.07
CA GLY A 381 -32.54 2.40 10.21
C GLY A 381 -32.66 3.11 11.57
N SER A 382 -31.84 2.76 12.57
CA SER A 382 -31.84 3.43 13.88
C SER A 382 -30.97 4.69 13.89
N SER A 383 -31.14 5.51 14.94
CA SER A 383 -30.34 6.69 15.29
C SER A 383 -28.85 6.39 15.46
N ARG A 384 -28.51 5.14 15.83
CA ARG A 384 -27.13 4.67 15.96
C ARG A 384 -26.55 4.09 14.67
N THR A 385 -27.37 3.89 13.62
CA THR A 385 -27.06 3.25 12.33
C THR A 385 -26.49 1.83 12.45
N ASP A 386 -26.34 1.14 11.31
CA ASP A 386 -25.82 -0.22 11.25
C ASP A 386 -24.34 -0.30 11.61
N PHE A 387 -23.89 -1.45 12.10
CA PHE A 387 -22.51 -1.64 12.54
C PHE A 387 -21.49 -1.44 11.41
N LEU A 388 -21.77 -1.90 10.18
CA LEU A 388 -20.85 -1.75 9.04
C LEU A 388 -20.56 -0.27 8.74
N SER A 389 -21.59 0.58 8.74
CA SER A 389 -21.48 2.02 8.53
C SER A 389 -20.60 2.68 9.60
N ARG A 390 -20.66 2.21 10.85
CA ARG A 390 -19.94 2.78 11.99
C ARG A 390 -18.47 2.38 12.07
N ILE A 391 -18.06 1.27 11.45
CA ILE A 391 -16.67 0.80 11.50
C ILE A 391 -15.72 1.91 11.06
N THR A 392 -14.75 2.20 11.92
CA THR A 392 -13.70 3.20 11.70
C THR A 392 -12.34 2.57 11.48
N HIS A 393 -12.10 1.38 12.03
CA HIS A 393 -10.80 0.69 11.94
C HIS A 393 -10.98 -0.78 11.60
N ILE A 394 -10.16 -1.24 10.66
CA ILE A 394 -9.91 -2.65 10.39
C ILE A 394 -8.51 -2.96 10.90
N THR A 395 -8.40 -3.85 11.89
CA THR A 395 -7.13 -4.23 12.51
C THR A 395 -6.82 -5.66 12.18
N VAL A 396 -5.60 -5.95 11.71
CA VAL A 396 -5.21 -7.30 11.31
C VAL A 396 -4.06 -7.78 12.18
N ILE A 397 -4.17 -9.01 12.68
CA ILE A 397 -3.10 -9.72 13.38
C ILE A 397 -2.73 -10.92 12.51
N GLY A 398 -1.58 -10.80 11.84
CA GLY A 398 -1.12 -11.79 10.87
C GLY A 398 -0.04 -11.25 9.94
N LYS A 399 -0.07 -11.71 8.69
CA LYS A 399 0.91 -11.41 7.64
C LYS A 399 0.88 -9.92 7.25
N THR A 400 1.83 -9.48 6.42
CA THR A 400 1.88 -8.09 5.90
C THR A 400 0.61 -7.71 5.12
N PRO A 401 0.27 -6.43 4.89
CA PRO A 401 -1.02 -6.04 4.27
C PRO A 401 -1.28 -6.57 2.86
N GLY A 402 -0.22 -6.79 2.06
CA GLY A 402 -0.35 -7.17 0.65
C GLY A 402 -0.92 -6.05 -0.25
N PRO A 403 -0.98 -6.27 -1.58
CA PRO A 403 -1.27 -5.23 -2.56
C PRO A 403 -2.59 -4.48 -2.39
N ALA A 404 -3.63 -5.17 -1.93
CA ALA A 404 -4.97 -4.64 -1.74
C ALA A 404 -5.15 -3.84 -0.45
N LEU A 405 -4.11 -3.69 0.38
CA LEU A 405 -4.19 -2.96 1.65
C LEU A 405 -2.98 -2.05 1.89
N ALA A 406 -1.85 -2.31 1.22
CA ALA A 406 -0.57 -1.67 1.47
C ALA A 406 -0.57 -0.14 1.39
N ALA A 407 -1.41 0.47 0.54
CA ALA A 407 -1.45 1.93 0.38
C ALA A 407 -1.95 2.67 1.64
N ASN A 408 -2.82 2.04 2.43
CA ASN A 408 -3.51 2.67 3.57
C ASN A 408 -3.26 1.95 4.89
N ALA A 409 -2.46 0.88 4.88
CA ALA A 409 -2.11 0.14 6.07
C ALA A 409 -1.06 0.89 6.90
N VAL A 410 -1.41 1.18 8.14
CA VAL A 410 -0.48 1.65 9.16
C VAL A 410 0.10 0.43 9.85
N LEU A 411 1.37 0.14 9.57
CA LEU A 411 2.10 -0.94 10.24
C LEU A 411 2.42 -0.53 11.69
N ARG A 412 2.46 -1.51 12.60
CA ARG A 412 3.02 -1.27 13.93
C ARG A 412 4.51 -0.88 13.85
N PRO A 413 5.05 -0.18 14.85
CA PRO A 413 6.48 0.08 14.95
C PRO A 413 7.33 -1.20 14.93
N SER A 414 8.53 -1.11 14.36
CA SER A 414 9.53 -2.18 14.43
C SER A 414 10.12 -2.27 15.83
N VAL A 415 10.37 -3.49 16.34
CA VAL A 415 11.16 -3.66 17.57
C VAL A 415 12.56 -3.07 17.35
N PRO A 416 13.09 -2.24 18.27
CA PRO A 416 14.44 -1.72 18.17
C PRO A 416 15.44 -2.84 17.91
N MET A 417 16.23 -2.69 16.85
CA MET A 417 17.33 -3.62 16.58
C MET A 417 18.48 -3.33 17.53
N ALA A 418 19.18 -4.37 17.96
CA ALA A 418 20.52 -4.23 18.54
C ALA A 418 21.58 -4.26 17.44
N ARG A 419 22.76 -3.71 17.72
CA ARG A 419 23.91 -3.84 16.81
C ARG A 419 24.36 -5.31 16.80
N PRO A 420 24.43 -5.98 15.63
CA PRO A 420 24.90 -7.35 15.57
C PRO A 420 26.36 -7.45 16.00
N GLU A 421 26.66 -8.27 17.01
CA GLU A 421 28.02 -8.54 17.48
C GLU A 421 28.74 -9.56 16.58
N GLY A 422 27.99 -10.52 16.01
CA GLY A 422 28.52 -11.61 15.18
C GLY A 422 28.90 -11.23 13.74
N ALA A 423 28.94 -12.23 12.85
CA ALA A 423 29.22 -12.00 11.43
C ALA A 423 28.04 -11.31 10.74
N CYS A 424 28.30 -10.18 10.08
CA CYS A 424 27.32 -9.51 9.23
C CYS A 424 27.29 -10.16 7.84
N ARG A 425 26.11 -10.60 7.41
CA ARG A 425 25.92 -11.31 6.14
C ARG A 425 24.74 -10.74 5.38
N ASP A 426 24.95 -10.53 4.10
CA ASP A 426 23.92 -10.29 3.11
C ASP A 426 23.55 -11.61 2.41
N SER A 427 22.44 -11.63 1.68
CA SER A 427 22.01 -12.74 0.84
C SER A 427 21.62 -12.27 -0.57
N GLN A 428 21.39 -13.20 -1.47
CA GLN A 428 20.90 -12.89 -2.82
C GLN A 428 19.48 -12.30 -2.81
N SER A 429 18.66 -12.63 -1.80
CA SER A 429 17.28 -12.14 -1.68
C SER A 429 17.15 -10.91 -0.78
N SER A 430 18.17 -10.55 -0.01
CA SER A 430 18.18 -9.41 0.91
C SER A 430 19.60 -8.91 1.11
N ALA A 431 19.92 -7.70 0.63
CA ALA A 431 21.28 -7.15 0.62
C ALA A 431 21.28 -5.64 0.88
N ILE A 432 22.41 -5.15 1.38
CA ILE A 432 22.64 -3.73 1.68
C ILE A 432 23.81 -3.18 0.84
N PHE A 433 23.65 -1.96 0.34
CA PHE A 433 24.60 -1.30 -0.55
C PHE A 433 24.89 0.12 -0.06
N PRO A 434 26.12 0.41 0.41
CA PRO A 434 26.55 1.78 0.64
C PRO A 434 26.89 2.48 -0.70
N SER A 435 26.53 3.75 -0.79
CA SER A 435 26.82 4.65 -1.90
C SER A 435 27.37 5.97 -1.33
N PRO A 436 28.51 6.49 -1.81
CA PRO A 436 29.29 6.02 -2.98
C PRO A 436 30.09 4.73 -2.71
N ARG A 437 30.76 4.17 -3.74
CA ARG A 437 31.54 2.91 -3.65
C ARG A 437 32.57 2.92 -2.52
N ARG A 438 33.15 4.09 -2.23
CA ARG A 438 34.10 4.32 -1.14
C ARG A 438 33.63 5.54 -0.33
N PRO A 439 32.77 5.35 0.68
CA PRO A 439 32.22 6.45 1.47
C PRO A 439 33.28 7.33 2.13
N HIS A 440 33.01 8.62 2.21
CA HIS A 440 33.88 9.58 2.91
C HIS A 440 33.09 10.75 3.50
N ALA A 441 33.65 11.38 4.53
CA ALA A 441 32.97 12.42 5.31
C ALA A 441 32.61 13.71 4.52
N ALA A 442 33.30 13.99 3.42
CA ALA A 442 33.04 15.18 2.60
C ALA A 442 31.85 15.07 1.63
N GLN A 443 31.06 13.99 1.68
CA GLN A 443 29.83 13.87 0.88
C GLN A 443 28.76 13.04 1.59
N PRO A 444 27.47 13.15 1.19
CA PRO A 444 26.41 12.33 1.74
C PRO A 444 26.64 10.83 1.55
N LEU A 445 26.30 10.05 2.57
CA LEU A 445 26.28 8.59 2.54
C LEU A 445 24.84 8.13 2.34
N ARG A 446 24.58 7.37 1.27
CA ARG A 446 23.33 6.64 1.11
C ARG A 446 23.55 5.17 1.42
N VAL A 447 22.66 4.57 2.20
CA VAL A 447 22.66 3.14 2.45
C VAL A 447 21.33 2.58 1.97
N ILE A 448 21.39 1.66 1.02
CA ILE A 448 20.23 1.14 0.31
C ILE A 448 20.08 -0.32 0.68
N ALA A 449 18.90 -0.73 1.12
CA ALA A 449 18.56 -2.13 1.37
C ALA A 449 17.48 -2.58 0.39
N THR A 450 17.65 -3.77 -0.19
CA THR A 450 16.68 -4.33 -1.14
C THR A 450 16.31 -5.75 -0.74
N THR A 451 15.02 -6.09 -0.79
CA THR A 451 14.53 -7.44 -0.52
C THR A 451 13.58 -7.95 -1.61
N GLU A 452 13.75 -9.21 -1.99
CA GLU A 452 12.89 -9.85 -3.01
C GLU A 452 11.49 -10.16 -2.48
N ARG A 453 11.40 -10.48 -1.18
CA ARG A 453 10.13 -10.68 -0.46
C ARG A 453 9.83 -9.44 0.36
N ASP A 454 8.53 -9.22 0.58
CA ASP A 454 8.05 -8.18 1.49
C ASP A 454 8.70 -8.40 2.87
N PRO A 455 9.54 -7.45 3.34
CA PRO A 455 10.24 -7.57 4.61
C PRO A 455 9.32 -7.20 5.78
N GLY A 456 8.07 -6.82 5.50
CA GLY A 456 7.11 -6.29 6.44
C GLY A 456 7.67 -5.09 7.18
N ILE A 457 7.54 -5.16 8.50
CA ILE A 457 7.93 -4.17 9.49
C ILE A 457 9.44 -4.11 9.81
N ALA A 458 10.28 -4.89 9.11
CA ALA A 458 11.72 -4.72 9.27
C ALA A 458 12.12 -3.27 8.95
N ALA A 459 13.17 -2.75 9.57
CA ALA A 459 13.72 -1.41 9.36
C ALA A 459 15.21 -1.49 9.01
N LEU A 460 15.70 -0.52 8.25
CA LEU A 460 17.12 -0.30 7.95
C LEU A 460 17.69 0.64 9.02
N VAL A 461 18.54 0.09 9.88
CA VAL A 461 19.19 0.79 10.97
C VAL A 461 20.68 0.93 10.71
N LEU A 462 21.23 2.12 10.96
CA LEU A 462 22.66 2.41 10.84
C LEU A 462 23.28 2.62 12.23
N TYR A 463 24.47 2.07 12.42
CA TYR A 463 25.31 2.30 13.59
C TYR A 463 26.61 2.97 13.17
N GLY A 464 26.91 4.10 13.82
CA GLY A 464 28.13 4.87 13.61
C GLY A 464 29.38 4.21 14.21
N PRO A 465 30.56 4.85 14.07
CA PRO A 465 31.85 4.34 14.55
C PRO A 465 31.92 4.12 16.06
N ASN A 466 31.24 4.95 16.84
CA ASN A 466 31.12 4.82 18.30
C ASN A 466 30.12 3.72 18.72
N GLY A 467 29.42 3.10 17.76
CA GLY A 467 28.41 2.07 18.02
C GLY A 467 27.02 2.64 18.31
N GLU A 468 26.83 3.95 18.30
CA GLU A 468 25.53 4.58 18.48
C GLU A 468 24.66 4.41 17.23
N ARG A 469 23.36 4.27 17.45
CA ARG A 469 22.37 4.28 16.38
C ARG A 469 22.29 5.68 15.79
N VAL A 470 22.32 5.76 14.46
CA VAL A 470 22.10 7.02 13.74
C VAL A 470 20.61 7.21 13.53
N ASP A 471 20.12 8.36 14.00
CA ASP A 471 18.75 8.80 13.73
C ASP A 471 18.71 9.47 12.36
N ALA A 472 18.10 8.79 11.40
CA ALA A 472 17.97 9.27 10.03
C ALA A 472 16.67 8.74 9.45
N GLU A 473 16.01 9.59 8.66
CA GLU A 473 14.74 9.26 8.01
C GLU A 473 14.95 8.12 7.02
N GLU A 474 14.19 7.05 7.21
CA GLU A 474 14.10 5.95 6.27
C GLU A 474 13.09 6.27 5.18
N ARG A 475 13.50 6.10 3.91
CA ARG A 475 12.63 6.25 2.75
C ARG A 475 12.29 4.90 2.16
N LEU A 476 10.99 4.64 1.99
CA LEU A 476 10.45 3.40 1.45
C LEU A 476 10.14 3.54 -0.06
N LEU A 477 10.46 2.50 -0.81
CA LEU A 477 10.04 2.29 -2.20
C LEU A 477 8.88 1.28 -2.24
N ASP A 478 8.07 1.35 -3.29
CA ASP A 478 6.77 0.67 -3.36
C ASP A 478 6.92 -0.83 -3.68
N GLY A 479 7.98 -1.18 -4.42
CA GLY A 479 8.32 -2.56 -4.78
C GLY A 479 7.26 -3.29 -5.64
N PRO A 480 7.47 -4.60 -5.91
CA PRO A 480 8.68 -5.37 -5.65
C PRO A 480 9.82 -5.04 -6.64
N PRO A 481 11.11 -5.18 -6.25
CA PRO A 481 11.59 -5.60 -4.94
C PRO A 481 11.31 -4.52 -3.89
N PHE A 482 11.07 -4.93 -2.66
CA PHE A 482 10.78 -4.03 -1.56
C PHE A 482 12.10 -3.42 -1.11
N SER A 483 12.22 -2.12 -1.32
CA SER A 483 13.50 -1.43 -1.17
C SER A 483 13.33 -0.21 -0.29
N ARG A 484 14.40 0.14 0.40
CA ARG A 484 14.43 1.28 1.29
C ARG A 484 15.83 1.84 1.39
N PHE A 485 15.94 3.11 1.72
CA PHE A 485 17.25 3.72 1.88
C PHE A 485 17.23 4.82 2.92
N VAL A 486 18.41 5.05 3.48
CA VAL A 486 18.70 6.12 4.43
C VAL A 486 19.80 6.99 3.84
N GLU A 487 19.69 8.29 4.01
CA GLU A 487 20.74 9.24 3.66
C GLU A 487 21.27 9.95 4.90
N VAL A 488 22.60 9.94 5.07
CA VAL A 488 23.32 10.66 6.12
C VAL A 488 24.11 11.78 5.44
N ALA A 489 23.68 13.02 5.62
CA ALA A 489 24.27 14.17 4.93
C ALA A 489 25.77 14.37 5.23
N GLN A 490 26.19 14.12 6.48
CA GLN A 490 27.57 14.28 6.93
C GLN A 490 28.01 13.05 7.75
N PRO A 491 28.47 11.98 7.10
CA PRO A 491 28.85 10.76 7.80
C PRO A 491 30.20 10.93 8.52
N THR A 492 30.26 10.56 9.80
CA THR A 492 31.51 10.56 10.57
C THR A 492 32.50 9.49 10.07
N PRO A 493 33.81 9.79 9.98
CA PRO A 493 34.82 8.79 9.62
C PRO A 493 34.87 7.61 10.60
N GLY A 494 35.02 6.39 10.09
CA GLY A 494 35.18 5.19 10.90
C GLY A 494 34.43 3.98 10.36
N LYS A 495 34.25 2.95 11.20
CA LYS A 495 33.57 1.70 10.86
C LYS A 495 32.07 1.82 11.10
N TRP A 496 31.27 1.62 10.07
CA TRP A 496 29.82 1.65 10.12
C TRP A 496 29.23 0.25 10.03
N THR A 497 28.06 0.06 10.63
CA THR A 497 27.27 -1.18 10.50
C THR A 497 25.86 -0.82 10.07
N ALA A 498 25.41 -1.32 8.93
CA ALA A 498 24.04 -1.21 8.46
C ALA A 498 23.33 -2.55 8.62
N VAL A 499 22.11 -2.54 9.11
CA VAL A 499 21.34 -3.74 9.41
C VAL A 499 19.92 -3.54 8.91
N LEU A 500 19.41 -4.50 8.15
CA LEU A 500 18.00 -4.60 7.82
C LEU A 500 17.39 -5.73 8.65
N GLY A 501 16.37 -5.43 9.44
CA GLY A 501 15.73 -6.45 10.28
C GLY A 501 14.73 -5.88 11.28
N GLU A 502 14.32 -6.72 12.23
CA GLU A 502 13.40 -6.36 13.30
C GLU A 502 13.82 -7.09 14.59
N GLY A 503 14.10 -6.35 15.66
CA GLY A 503 14.54 -6.93 16.93
C GLY A 503 15.76 -7.85 16.74
N ASP A 504 15.57 -9.15 16.97
CA ASP A 504 16.60 -10.19 16.83
C ASP A 504 16.68 -10.81 15.43
N ARG A 505 15.72 -10.54 14.55
CA ARG A 505 15.69 -11.04 13.18
C ARG A 505 16.49 -10.13 12.27
N THR A 506 17.66 -10.58 11.85
CA THR A 506 18.47 -9.91 10.82
C THR A 506 18.16 -10.48 9.44
N LEU A 507 17.68 -9.65 8.51
CA LEU A 507 17.47 -10.02 7.10
C LEU A 507 18.74 -9.80 6.25
N ALA A 508 19.46 -8.72 6.53
CA ALA A 508 20.73 -8.39 5.90
C ALA A 508 21.58 -7.55 6.86
N CYS A 509 22.90 -7.70 6.81
CA CYS A 509 23.82 -6.83 7.53
C CYS A 509 25.10 -6.60 6.73
N HIS A 510 25.53 -5.35 6.68
CA HIS A 510 26.71 -4.91 5.96
C HIS A 510 27.59 -3.99 6.80
N ARG A 511 28.89 -4.27 6.86
CA ARG A 511 29.89 -3.42 7.54
C ARG A 511 30.78 -2.75 6.50
N PHE A 512 30.96 -1.45 6.63
CA PHE A 512 31.76 -0.65 5.70
C PHE A 512 32.52 0.46 6.43
N VAL A 513 33.44 1.13 5.73
CA VAL A 513 34.27 2.19 6.30
C VAL A 513 33.99 3.51 5.59
N VAL A 514 33.75 4.55 6.39
CA VAL A 514 33.72 5.95 5.93
C VAL A 514 35.09 6.55 6.18
N THR A 515 35.73 7.06 5.14
CA THR A 515 37.07 7.68 5.24
C THR A 515 36.97 9.18 5.52
N SER A 516 38.03 9.79 6.06
CA SER A 516 38.03 11.22 6.40
C SER A 516 38.16 12.14 5.19
N ARG A 517 38.78 11.66 4.10
CA ARG A 517 39.02 12.42 2.87
C ARG A 517 38.59 11.59 1.68
N ALA A 518 38.22 12.28 0.60
CA ALA A 518 37.96 11.63 -0.68
C ALA A 518 39.15 10.74 -1.08
N PRO A 519 38.93 9.45 -1.36
CA PRO A 519 39.96 8.58 -1.92
C PRO A 519 40.54 9.23 -3.17
N ARG A 520 41.87 9.28 -3.29
CA ARG A 520 42.51 9.71 -4.54
C ARG A 520 42.06 8.79 -5.66
N GLY A 521 41.40 9.34 -6.66
CA GLY A 521 41.01 8.60 -7.86
C GLY A 521 42.26 8.02 -8.53
N THR A 522 42.27 6.73 -8.80
CA THR A 522 43.23 6.15 -9.73
C THR A 522 42.97 6.77 -11.10
N ARG A 523 43.90 7.57 -11.62
CA ARG A 523 43.93 7.96 -13.03
C ARG A 523 44.16 6.70 -13.86
N SER A 524 43.09 5.96 -14.12
CA SER A 524 43.13 4.85 -15.06
C SER A 524 43.09 5.44 -16.46
N GLN A 525 44.13 5.22 -17.26
CA GLN A 525 43.98 5.27 -18.72
C GLN A 525 43.16 4.04 -19.08
N ALA A 526 41.99 4.21 -19.70
CA ALA A 526 41.24 3.09 -20.24
C ALA A 526 41.99 2.58 -21.49
N VAL A 527 43.00 1.72 -21.27
CA VAL A 527 43.62 0.93 -22.34
C VAL A 527 42.92 -0.42 -22.32
N GLY A 528 42.03 -0.68 -23.28
CA GLY A 528 41.27 -1.93 -23.38
C GLY A 528 39.75 -1.71 -23.35
N ALA A 529 39.03 -2.55 -22.59
CA ALA A 529 37.57 -2.59 -22.46
C ALA A 529 36.92 -1.23 -22.08
N ALA A 530 35.66 -1.02 -22.47
CA ALA A 530 34.85 0.15 -22.09
C ALA A 530 34.80 0.37 -20.56
N TRP A 531 34.69 -0.73 -19.79
CA TRP A 531 35.01 -0.76 -18.37
C TRP A 531 35.34 -2.18 -17.90
N THR A 532 36.15 -2.26 -16.85
CA THR A 532 36.48 -3.54 -16.20
C THR A 532 35.27 -4.09 -15.44
N THR A 533 34.93 -5.34 -15.73
CA THR A 533 33.97 -6.12 -14.94
C THR A 533 34.60 -6.51 -13.61
N THR A 534 34.05 -6.01 -12.50
CA THR A 534 34.52 -6.29 -11.13
C THR A 534 33.47 -6.98 -10.26
N ARG A 535 32.24 -7.09 -10.77
CA ARG A 535 31.09 -7.75 -10.16
C ARG A 535 30.31 -8.50 -11.25
N GLN A 536 29.43 -9.40 -10.85
CA GLN A 536 28.51 -10.09 -11.76
C GLN A 536 27.06 -9.74 -11.44
N TRP A 537 26.19 -9.90 -12.44
CA TRP A 537 24.75 -9.85 -12.21
C TRP A 537 24.32 -10.97 -11.28
N SER A 538 23.59 -10.60 -10.24
CA SER A 538 23.05 -11.49 -9.23
C SER A 538 21.62 -11.07 -8.89
N ARG A 539 20.89 -11.83 -8.06
CA ARG A 539 19.56 -11.40 -7.64
C ARG A 539 19.60 -10.11 -6.83
N SER A 540 20.62 -9.93 -6.01
CA SER A 540 20.76 -8.71 -5.22
C SER A 540 21.07 -7.48 -6.09
N THR A 541 21.87 -7.61 -7.16
CA THR A 541 22.13 -6.48 -8.08
C THR A 541 20.96 -6.19 -9.01
N GLU A 542 20.17 -7.19 -9.41
CA GLU A 542 18.90 -6.99 -10.12
C GLU A 542 17.88 -6.26 -9.25
N ASN A 543 17.84 -6.59 -7.95
CA ASN A 543 16.97 -5.89 -7.01
C ASN A 543 17.41 -4.42 -6.84
N LEU A 544 18.71 -4.17 -6.73
CA LEU A 544 19.27 -2.81 -6.68
C LEU A 544 19.00 -2.04 -7.98
N TYR A 545 19.07 -2.69 -9.15
CA TYR A 545 18.71 -2.05 -10.42
C TYR A 545 17.24 -1.60 -10.42
N SER A 546 16.34 -2.46 -9.92
CA SER A 546 14.92 -2.11 -9.81
C SER A 546 14.71 -0.91 -8.85
N ALA A 547 15.35 -0.93 -7.67
CA ALA A 547 15.28 0.18 -6.73
C ALA A 547 15.83 1.50 -7.32
N PHE A 548 16.92 1.41 -8.09
CA PHE A 548 17.49 2.54 -8.81
C PHE A 548 16.50 3.13 -9.81
N ILE A 549 15.89 2.30 -10.67
CA ILE A 549 14.91 2.77 -11.66
C ILE A 549 13.68 3.40 -10.98
N GLU A 550 13.16 2.78 -9.93
CA GLU A 550 12.01 3.30 -9.21
C GLU A 550 12.28 4.68 -8.63
N GLN A 551 13.38 4.85 -7.89
CA GLN A 551 13.74 6.13 -7.31
C GLN A 551 14.05 7.19 -8.37
N LEU A 552 14.71 6.80 -9.48
CA LEU A 552 15.10 7.72 -10.55
C LEU A 552 13.88 8.44 -11.14
N PHE A 553 12.80 7.69 -11.39
CA PHE A 553 11.55 8.20 -11.99
C PHE A 553 10.44 8.46 -10.96
N ARG A 554 10.74 8.40 -9.65
CA ARG A 554 9.77 8.71 -8.60
C ARG A 554 9.43 10.20 -8.65
N ASN A 555 8.15 10.51 -8.50
CA ASN A 555 7.69 11.88 -8.23
C ASN A 555 6.73 11.82 -7.05
N PRO A 556 6.92 12.65 -6.01
CA PRO A 556 6.06 12.66 -4.83
C PRO A 556 4.65 13.18 -5.14
N VAL A 557 4.50 14.07 -6.13
CA VAL A 557 3.20 14.63 -6.53
C VAL A 557 2.69 13.90 -7.79
N GLY A 558 1.45 13.43 -7.76
CA GLY A 558 0.80 12.76 -8.89
C GLY A 558 0.69 13.69 -10.09
N GLY A 559 1.17 13.25 -11.26
CA GLY A 559 1.15 14.02 -12.50
C GLY A 559 2.25 13.57 -13.45
N ASP A 560 2.02 13.63 -14.77
CA ASP A 560 3.06 13.33 -15.75
C ASP A 560 4.18 14.38 -15.67
N VAL A 561 5.42 13.91 -15.60
CA VAL A 561 6.62 14.76 -15.61
C VAL A 561 7.39 14.41 -16.86
N THR A 562 7.78 15.45 -17.61
CA THR A 562 8.66 15.33 -18.76
C THR A 562 9.92 16.13 -18.47
N TRP A 563 11.06 15.49 -18.64
CA TRP A 563 12.39 16.09 -18.56
C TRP A 563 12.90 16.38 -19.96
N THR A 564 13.70 17.43 -20.12
CA THR A 564 14.19 17.77 -21.46
C THR A 564 15.14 16.70 -21.98
N ARG A 565 15.91 16.06 -21.08
CA ARG A 565 16.93 15.06 -21.40
C ARG A 565 17.11 14.07 -20.25
N LEU A 566 17.56 12.85 -20.55
CA LEU A 566 17.90 11.85 -19.50
C LEU A 566 18.96 12.39 -18.53
N GLN A 567 19.88 13.24 -19.01
CA GLN A 567 20.89 13.89 -18.19
C GLN A 567 20.33 14.67 -16.99
N GLU A 568 19.14 15.27 -17.10
CA GLU A 568 18.52 15.99 -15.98
C GLU A 568 18.08 15.04 -14.86
N VAL A 569 17.68 13.83 -15.23
CA VAL A 569 17.19 12.81 -14.30
C VAL A 569 18.35 12.14 -13.57
N ILE A 570 19.37 11.67 -14.31
CA ILE A 570 20.55 11.01 -13.71
C ILE A 570 21.47 12.01 -12.99
N GLY A 571 21.45 13.28 -13.39
CA GLY A 571 22.23 14.34 -12.78
C GLY A 571 21.65 14.88 -11.48
N ASP A 572 20.41 14.51 -11.12
CA ASP A 572 19.76 14.92 -9.87
C ASP A 572 20.17 13.98 -8.71
N PRO A 573 20.91 14.47 -7.69
CA PRO A 573 21.32 13.66 -6.55
C PRO A 573 20.15 13.10 -5.73
N ALA A 574 18.99 13.76 -5.73
CA ALA A 574 17.82 13.30 -4.98
C ALA A 574 17.14 12.08 -5.65
N ARG A 575 17.33 11.92 -6.97
CA ARG A 575 16.75 10.83 -7.78
C ARG A 575 17.72 9.69 -8.00
N ASN A 576 19.00 9.99 -8.14
CA ASN A 576 20.00 8.99 -8.47
C ASN A 576 20.60 8.37 -7.18
N LEU A 577 20.10 7.18 -6.81
CA LEU A 577 20.64 6.42 -5.65
C LEU A 577 22.15 6.18 -5.73
N LEU A 578 22.71 6.16 -6.95
CA LEU A 578 24.13 5.96 -7.24
C LEU A 578 24.82 7.27 -7.67
N TYR A 579 24.28 8.43 -7.29
CA TYR A 579 24.90 9.72 -7.61
C TYR A 579 26.33 9.78 -7.07
N ASP A 580 27.28 10.14 -7.94
CA ASP A 580 28.73 10.17 -7.75
C ASP A 580 29.33 8.88 -7.14
N TYR A 581 28.72 7.72 -7.43
CA TYR A 581 29.16 6.44 -6.89
C TYR A 581 30.65 6.11 -7.16
N ARG A 582 31.21 6.55 -8.29
CA ARG A 582 32.61 6.31 -8.68
C ARG A 582 33.56 7.43 -8.24
N LEU A 583 33.06 8.49 -7.60
CA LEU A 583 33.84 9.60 -7.05
C LEU A 583 34.59 10.41 -8.11
N GLN A 584 33.99 10.61 -9.27
CA GLN A 584 34.61 11.38 -10.35
C GLN A 584 33.81 12.65 -10.67
N GLY A 585 32.62 12.85 -10.10
CA GLY A 585 31.62 13.78 -10.60
C GLY A 585 31.07 13.30 -11.94
N GLU A 586 31.02 11.97 -12.15
CA GLU A 586 30.67 11.40 -13.45
C GLU A 586 29.27 11.77 -13.93
N ASP A 587 28.29 11.83 -13.03
CA ASP A 587 26.89 11.97 -13.41
C ASP A 587 26.59 13.33 -14.03
N ALA A 588 27.36 14.36 -13.69
CA ALA A 588 27.25 15.69 -14.30
C ALA A 588 27.91 15.81 -15.70
N ARG A 589 28.62 14.76 -16.17
CA ARG A 589 29.53 14.86 -17.34
C ARG A 589 29.19 13.92 -18.51
N LEU A 590 28.07 13.18 -18.44
CA LEU A 590 27.72 12.17 -19.43
C LEU A 590 27.00 12.72 -20.68
N SER A 591 26.05 13.64 -20.50
CA SER A 591 25.18 14.20 -21.54
C SER A 591 24.48 13.09 -22.34
N LEU A 592 23.58 12.35 -21.68
CA LEU A 592 22.81 11.26 -22.31
C LEU A 592 21.48 11.78 -22.89
N GLU A 593 21.24 11.46 -24.16
CA GLU A 593 20.06 11.86 -24.95
C GLU A 593 19.52 10.64 -25.74
N PRO A 594 18.94 9.64 -25.06
CA PRO A 594 18.41 8.44 -25.71
C PRO A 594 17.07 8.71 -26.42
N ASP A 595 16.75 7.93 -27.45
CA ASP A 595 15.37 7.73 -27.90
C ASP A 595 14.66 6.60 -27.11
N CYS A 596 13.43 6.24 -27.50
CA CYS A 596 12.67 5.19 -26.83
C CYS A 596 13.37 3.82 -26.84
N ALA A 597 14.09 3.48 -27.90
CA ALA A 597 14.79 2.20 -28.03
C ALA A 597 16.09 2.19 -27.24
N ASP A 598 16.77 3.33 -27.18
CA ASP A 598 18.02 3.52 -26.46
C ASP A 598 17.83 3.50 -24.94
N LEU A 599 16.75 4.12 -24.44
CA LEU A 599 16.50 4.31 -23.01
C LEU A 599 16.73 3.06 -22.14
N PRO A 600 16.13 1.88 -22.43
CA PRO A 600 16.38 0.67 -21.64
C PRO A 600 17.86 0.27 -21.62
N TYR A 601 18.54 0.35 -22.76
CA TYR A 601 19.96 0.01 -22.86
C TYR A 601 20.83 1.04 -22.13
N PHE A 602 20.51 2.33 -22.22
CA PHE A 602 21.22 3.41 -21.54
C PHE A 602 21.15 3.26 -20.02
N LEU A 603 19.96 3.04 -19.48
CA LEU A 603 19.75 2.85 -18.05
C LEU A 603 20.49 1.62 -17.53
N ARG A 604 20.39 0.49 -18.25
CA ARG A 604 21.04 -0.77 -17.88
C ARG A 604 22.56 -0.69 -17.99
N ALA A 605 23.09 -0.10 -19.06
CA ALA A 605 24.52 0.10 -19.27
C ALA A 605 25.11 1.09 -18.27
N TYR A 606 24.43 2.20 -18.00
CA TYR A 606 24.82 3.17 -16.97
C TYR A 606 24.93 2.49 -15.60
N PHE A 607 23.90 1.74 -15.20
CA PHE A 607 23.93 1.01 -13.92
C PHE A 607 25.05 -0.04 -13.89
N ALA A 608 25.21 -0.81 -14.97
CA ALA A 608 26.27 -1.81 -15.10
C ALA A 608 27.66 -1.18 -14.98
N TRP A 609 27.90 -0.06 -15.67
CA TRP A 609 29.13 0.69 -15.59
C TRP A 609 29.40 1.20 -14.18
N LYS A 610 28.41 1.80 -13.50
CA LYS A 610 28.55 2.32 -12.13
C LYS A 610 29.02 1.24 -11.18
N LEU A 611 28.41 0.05 -11.23
CA LEU A 611 28.74 -1.08 -10.37
C LEU A 611 29.88 -1.99 -10.88
N GLY A 612 30.33 -1.81 -12.12
CA GLY A 612 31.30 -2.68 -12.78
C GLY A 612 30.76 -4.09 -13.07
N LEU A 613 29.51 -4.19 -13.56
CA LEU A 613 28.85 -5.41 -13.99
C LEU A 613 29.12 -5.67 -15.49
N PRO A 614 29.04 -6.92 -15.98
CA PRO A 614 29.14 -7.19 -17.40
C PRO A 614 27.89 -6.67 -18.14
N PHE A 615 28.07 -6.29 -19.39
CA PHE A 615 27.00 -5.83 -20.27
C PHE A 615 27.25 -6.35 -21.68
N ALA A 616 26.20 -6.90 -22.27
CA ALA A 616 26.19 -7.45 -23.62
C ALA A 616 24.94 -6.99 -24.37
N TYR A 617 25.05 -6.83 -25.68
CA TYR A 617 23.94 -6.47 -26.56
C TYR A 617 24.19 -6.98 -27.98
N ARG A 618 23.12 -7.04 -28.79
CA ARG A 618 23.18 -7.55 -30.18
C ARG A 618 22.68 -6.53 -31.20
N ALA A 619 23.21 -6.63 -32.40
CA ALA A 619 22.62 -6.00 -33.58
C ALA A 619 21.43 -6.84 -34.06
N CYS A 620 20.34 -6.18 -34.48
CA CYS A 620 19.14 -6.86 -34.94
C CYS A 620 18.67 -6.32 -36.29
N SER A 621 17.89 -7.13 -37.01
CA SER A 621 17.18 -6.68 -38.20
C SER A 621 15.95 -5.87 -37.81
N ARG A 622 15.52 -4.94 -38.66
CA ARG A 622 14.31 -4.13 -38.41
C ARG A 622 12.99 -4.93 -38.43
N GLY A 623 13.00 -6.14 -39.00
CA GLY A 623 11.81 -6.92 -39.31
C GLY A 623 11.04 -6.37 -40.52
N ARG A 624 10.19 -7.21 -41.12
CA ARG A 624 9.29 -6.94 -42.24
C ARG A 624 8.00 -7.76 -42.06
N LYS A 625 6.94 -7.46 -42.81
CA LYS A 625 5.64 -8.19 -42.79
C LYS A 625 5.71 -9.71 -42.74
N ASP A 626 6.66 -10.30 -43.44
CA ASP A 626 6.86 -11.73 -43.60
C ASP A 626 8.06 -12.27 -42.81
N GLN A 627 8.84 -11.39 -42.17
CA GLN A 627 10.05 -11.75 -41.46
C GLN A 627 10.18 -10.95 -40.15
N PRO A 628 9.94 -11.56 -38.98
CA PRO A 628 10.08 -10.86 -37.70
C PRO A 628 11.53 -10.41 -37.46
N PRO A 629 11.77 -9.45 -36.53
CA PRO A 629 13.11 -9.06 -36.12
C PRO A 629 13.93 -10.27 -35.62
N VAL A 630 15.14 -10.41 -36.14
CA VAL A 630 16.13 -11.44 -35.75
C VAL A 630 17.43 -10.74 -35.42
N CYS A 631 18.10 -11.15 -34.33
CA CYS A 631 19.41 -10.61 -33.99
C CYS A 631 20.56 -11.50 -34.43
N GLU A 632 21.70 -10.86 -34.69
CA GLU A 632 22.90 -11.54 -35.11
C GLU A 632 23.48 -12.41 -33.97
N PRO A 633 24.11 -13.55 -34.29
CA PRO A 633 24.81 -14.37 -33.31
C PRO A 633 26.01 -13.67 -32.65
N ALA A 634 26.60 -12.65 -33.29
CA ALA A 634 27.65 -11.83 -32.72
C ALA A 634 27.14 -10.99 -31.53
N VAL A 635 27.96 -10.89 -30.49
CA VAL A 635 27.65 -10.13 -29.27
C VAL A 635 28.64 -8.99 -29.14
N PHE A 636 28.11 -7.78 -28.96
CA PHE A 636 28.89 -6.63 -28.53
C PHE A 636 28.87 -6.53 -27.01
N SER A 637 29.93 -6.03 -26.41
CA SER A 637 30.08 -6.04 -24.96
C SER A 637 30.87 -4.87 -24.39
N ASN A 638 30.80 -4.69 -23.08
CA ASN A 638 31.67 -3.77 -22.36
C ASN A 638 33.16 -4.17 -22.37
N LEU A 639 33.48 -5.41 -22.79
CA LEU A 639 34.85 -5.90 -22.91
C LEU A 639 35.52 -5.50 -24.22
N ASP A 640 34.73 -5.07 -25.20
CA ASP A 640 35.24 -4.64 -26.50
C ASP A 640 36.18 -3.44 -26.33
N PRO A 641 37.28 -3.37 -27.09
CA PRO A 641 38.25 -2.28 -26.95
C PRO A 641 37.63 -0.91 -27.21
N GLU A 642 37.84 0.03 -26.29
CA GLU A 642 37.43 1.43 -26.40
C GLU A 642 38.63 2.35 -26.18
N GLY A 643 38.97 3.15 -27.20
CA GLY A 643 40.08 4.09 -27.13
C GLY A 643 39.66 5.41 -26.48
N ALA A 644 39.79 5.54 -25.15
CA ALA A 644 39.51 6.79 -24.46
C ALA A 644 40.50 7.13 -23.34
N ALA A 645 40.77 8.43 -23.16
CA ALA A 645 41.72 8.91 -22.16
C ALA A 645 41.21 8.83 -20.70
N THR A 646 39.89 8.65 -20.50
CA THR A 646 39.26 8.63 -19.17
C THR A 646 38.13 7.60 -19.13
N ASP A 647 37.82 7.06 -17.95
CA ASP A 647 36.69 6.12 -17.74
C ASP A 647 35.35 6.70 -18.22
N VAL A 648 35.08 7.98 -17.93
CA VAL A 648 33.85 8.66 -18.40
C VAL A 648 33.84 8.80 -19.91
N GLY A 649 35.00 9.11 -20.51
CA GLY A 649 35.15 9.14 -21.96
C GLY A 649 34.89 7.77 -22.60
N ALA A 650 35.45 6.69 -22.03
CA ALA A 650 35.25 5.33 -22.51
C ALA A 650 33.78 4.94 -22.50
N PHE A 651 33.07 5.21 -21.38
CA PHE A 651 31.63 4.96 -21.30
C PHE A 651 30.83 5.79 -22.30
N ARG A 652 31.20 7.06 -22.55
CA ARG A 652 30.56 7.90 -23.57
C ARG A 652 30.74 7.37 -24.99
N THR A 653 31.91 6.83 -25.32
CA THR A 653 32.12 6.19 -26.64
C THR A 653 31.29 4.92 -26.73
N PHE A 654 31.32 4.08 -25.70
CA PHE A 654 30.55 2.85 -25.62
C PHE A 654 29.04 3.10 -25.79
N ILE A 655 28.47 4.07 -25.07
CA ILE A 655 27.02 4.30 -25.12
C ILE A 655 26.56 4.85 -26.47
N ARG A 656 27.41 5.63 -27.16
CA ARG A 656 27.14 6.05 -28.56
C ARG A 656 27.15 4.86 -29.52
N ARG A 657 28.06 3.91 -29.31
CA ARG A 657 28.10 2.66 -30.10
C ARG A 657 26.84 1.82 -29.87
N VAL A 658 26.38 1.72 -28.62
CA VAL A 658 25.10 1.08 -28.29
C VAL A 658 23.96 1.75 -29.08
N ALA A 659 23.82 3.07 -29.00
CA ALA A 659 22.79 3.83 -29.72
C ALA A 659 22.86 3.64 -31.25
N GLY A 660 24.07 3.53 -31.80
CA GLY A 660 24.27 3.26 -33.23
C GLY A 660 23.97 1.82 -33.67
N THR A 661 23.76 0.89 -32.72
CA THR A 661 23.58 -0.55 -33.00
C THR A 661 22.17 -1.03 -32.70
N VAL A 662 21.59 -0.59 -31.57
CA VAL A 662 20.25 -1.00 -31.15
C VAL A 662 19.20 -0.11 -31.81
N HIS A 663 17.99 -0.63 -31.93
CA HIS A 663 16.83 0.15 -32.40
C HIS A 663 15.56 -0.48 -31.86
N SER A 664 14.41 0.13 -32.16
CA SER A 664 13.13 -0.29 -31.60
C SER A 664 12.72 -1.74 -31.88
N SER A 665 13.35 -2.43 -32.83
CA SER A 665 13.08 -3.86 -33.09
C SER A 665 13.90 -4.81 -32.23
N SER A 666 15.00 -4.35 -31.62
CA SER A 666 15.85 -5.16 -30.74
C SER A 666 15.07 -5.85 -29.59
N PRO A 667 14.13 -5.20 -28.89
CA PRO A 667 13.30 -5.86 -27.87
C PRO A 667 12.04 -6.56 -28.42
N ARG A 668 11.81 -6.53 -29.74
CA ARG A 668 10.61 -7.06 -30.41
C ARG A 668 10.84 -8.39 -31.15
N THR A 669 11.95 -9.07 -30.91
CA THR A 669 12.18 -10.42 -31.43
C THR A 669 11.07 -11.37 -30.98
N ARG A 670 10.91 -12.48 -31.70
CA ARG A 670 9.93 -13.51 -31.33
C ARG A 670 10.15 -14.03 -29.89
N PRO A 671 9.09 -14.46 -29.18
CA PRO A 671 9.22 -14.95 -27.81
C PRO A 671 10.13 -16.16 -27.61
N ASP A 672 10.27 -16.98 -28.67
CA ASP A 672 11.09 -18.19 -28.71
C ASP A 672 12.49 -17.97 -29.31
N GLU A 673 12.80 -16.77 -29.79
CA GLU A 673 14.13 -16.43 -30.31
C GLU A 673 15.19 -16.64 -29.22
N GLU A 674 16.31 -17.25 -29.60
CA GLU A 674 17.42 -17.56 -28.70
C GLU A 674 18.47 -16.44 -28.74
N ASN A 675 18.76 -15.93 -29.94
CA ASN A 675 19.71 -14.86 -30.15
C ASN A 675 18.99 -13.51 -30.00
N THR A 676 18.74 -13.11 -28.76
CA THR A 676 18.12 -11.83 -28.41
C THR A 676 18.60 -11.38 -27.03
N ASP A 677 18.55 -10.09 -26.74
CA ASP A 677 18.96 -9.55 -25.42
C ASP A 677 17.89 -9.77 -24.34
N PHE A 678 16.68 -10.18 -24.73
CA PHE A 678 15.50 -10.21 -23.87
C PHE A 678 14.77 -11.55 -23.88
N TYR A 679 13.89 -11.74 -22.90
CA TYR A 679 12.94 -12.85 -22.86
C TYR A 679 11.56 -12.38 -22.37
N PRO A 680 10.46 -13.04 -22.78
CA PRO A 680 9.12 -12.68 -22.34
C PRO A 680 8.88 -13.03 -20.87
N LEU A 681 8.26 -12.10 -20.13
CA LEU A 681 7.97 -12.26 -18.70
C LEU A 681 6.58 -12.86 -18.43
N ARG A 682 6.46 -13.45 -17.25
CA ARG A 682 5.17 -13.78 -16.65
C ARG A 682 4.41 -12.52 -16.24
N LEU A 683 3.09 -12.52 -16.43
CA LEU A 683 2.19 -11.51 -15.87
C LEU A 683 2.04 -11.72 -14.36
N SER A 684 2.94 -11.11 -13.58
CA SER A 684 2.86 -11.02 -12.12
C SER A 684 3.64 -9.81 -11.62
N ARG A 685 3.19 -9.16 -10.53
CA ARG A 685 3.92 -8.05 -9.89
C ARG A 685 5.37 -8.39 -9.55
N THR A 686 5.64 -9.64 -9.15
CA THR A 686 7.00 -10.10 -8.80
C THR A 686 7.93 -10.30 -9.99
N ALA A 687 7.39 -10.37 -11.21
CA ALA A 687 8.16 -10.54 -12.45
C ALA A 687 8.29 -9.23 -13.23
N ILE A 688 7.22 -8.42 -13.27
CA ILE A 688 7.20 -7.08 -13.87
C ILE A 688 7.70 -6.10 -12.80
N ARG A 689 9.01 -5.86 -12.76
CA ARG A 689 9.67 -5.00 -11.77
C ARG A 689 10.07 -3.67 -12.42
N PRO A 690 10.35 -2.61 -11.64
CA PRO A 690 11.07 -1.46 -12.16
C PRO A 690 12.32 -1.90 -12.94
N GLY A 691 12.52 -1.37 -14.14
CA GLY A 691 13.57 -1.80 -15.07
C GLY A 691 13.15 -2.88 -16.08
N THR A 692 11.96 -3.48 -15.95
CA THR A 692 11.35 -4.34 -16.98
C THR A 692 11.10 -3.53 -18.25
N VAL A 693 11.43 -4.09 -19.41
CA VAL A 693 11.19 -3.44 -20.71
C VAL A 693 9.80 -3.82 -21.20
N PHE A 694 9.06 -2.87 -21.75
CA PHE A 694 7.84 -3.13 -22.51
C PHE A 694 8.07 -2.72 -23.96
N ALA A 695 7.93 -3.66 -24.87
CA ALA A 695 8.07 -3.39 -26.30
C ALA A 695 6.69 -3.49 -26.95
N ASP A 696 6.22 -2.39 -27.51
CA ASP A 696 4.93 -2.39 -28.18
C ASP A 696 5.04 -2.99 -29.61
N PRO A 697 3.93 -3.33 -30.29
CA PRO A 697 4.01 -3.93 -31.62
C PRO A 697 4.58 -3.00 -32.70
N TYR A 698 4.56 -1.70 -32.44
CA TYR A 698 4.76 -0.66 -33.43
C TYR A 698 6.10 0.09 -33.29
N GLY A 699 6.96 -0.34 -32.37
CA GLY A 699 8.33 0.16 -32.21
C GLY A 699 8.50 1.20 -31.11
N HIS A 700 7.52 1.44 -30.25
CA HIS A 700 7.77 2.20 -29.02
C HIS A 700 8.14 1.26 -27.89
N VAL A 701 9.14 1.69 -27.11
CA VAL A 701 9.72 0.92 -26.03
C VAL A 701 9.67 1.76 -24.77
N LEU A 702 9.19 1.14 -23.68
CA LEU A 702 9.11 1.75 -22.36
C LEU A 702 9.89 0.92 -21.35
N VAL A 703 10.27 1.57 -20.25
CA VAL A 703 10.83 0.91 -19.07
C VAL A 703 9.85 1.06 -17.93
N VAL A 704 9.41 -0.04 -17.32
CA VAL A 704 8.59 0.02 -16.10
C VAL A 704 9.38 0.79 -15.04
N ALA A 705 8.76 1.84 -14.51
CA ALA A 705 9.36 2.72 -13.53
C ALA A 705 8.87 2.40 -12.12
N ARG A 706 7.57 2.21 -11.92
CA ARG A 706 6.99 2.15 -10.56
C ARG A 706 5.63 1.44 -10.54
N TRP A 707 5.36 0.69 -9.47
CA TRP A 707 4.01 0.27 -9.10
C TRP A 707 3.46 1.21 -8.04
N LYS A 708 2.45 1.99 -8.37
CA LYS A 708 1.67 2.74 -7.38
C LYS A 708 0.54 1.85 -6.88
N PRO A 709 0.47 1.52 -5.58
CA PRO A 709 -0.61 0.70 -5.03
C PRO A 709 -1.95 1.46 -5.05
N GLN A 710 -3.06 0.71 -5.05
CA GLN A 710 -4.42 1.25 -5.01
C GLN A 710 -4.74 1.79 -3.60
N ALA A 711 -5.01 3.08 -3.50
CA ALA A 711 -5.42 3.73 -2.25
C ALA A 711 -6.95 3.67 -2.06
N LEU A 712 -7.46 4.03 -0.89
CA LEU A 712 -8.90 4.11 -0.62
C LEU A 712 -9.60 5.17 -1.49
N ASP A 713 -8.90 6.24 -1.81
CA ASP A 713 -9.38 7.39 -2.54
C ASP A 713 -8.84 7.49 -3.97
N ASP A 714 -7.94 6.57 -4.37
CA ASP A 714 -7.22 6.63 -5.62
C ASP A 714 -6.94 5.23 -6.21
N TYR A 715 -6.85 5.15 -7.53
CA TYR A 715 -6.57 3.90 -8.22
C TYR A 715 -5.06 3.60 -8.24
N GLY A 716 -4.72 2.32 -8.26
CA GLY A 716 -3.37 1.86 -8.50
C GLY A 716 -2.95 2.15 -9.94
N VAL A 717 -1.65 2.35 -10.16
CA VAL A 717 -1.11 2.64 -11.48
C VAL A 717 0.22 1.92 -11.67
N LEU A 718 0.40 1.23 -12.79
CA LEU A 718 1.73 0.88 -13.28
C LEU A 718 2.27 2.05 -14.09
N ILE A 719 3.43 2.57 -13.73
CA ILE A 719 4.07 3.70 -14.41
C ILE A 719 5.27 3.17 -15.20
N GLY A 720 5.38 3.55 -16.47
CA GLY A 720 6.57 3.42 -17.29
C GLY A 720 7.27 4.76 -17.52
N ALA A 721 8.49 4.69 -18.02
CA ALA A 721 9.24 5.81 -18.55
C ALA A 721 9.59 5.53 -20.01
N ASP A 722 9.51 6.57 -20.84
CA ASP A 722 9.87 6.54 -22.25
C ASP A 722 10.81 7.71 -22.58
N ALA A 723 11.53 7.60 -23.69
CA ALA A 723 12.27 8.71 -24.26
C ALA A 723 11.85 8.94 -25.71
N GLN A 724 12.11 10.12 -26.24
CA GLN A 724 11.67 10.55 -27.56
C GLN A 724 12.88 10.91 -28.44
N PRO A 725 12.73 10.93 -29.78
CA PRO A 725 13.82 11.31 -30.68
C PRO A 725 14.39 12.71 -30.44
N ASP A 726 13.61 13.62 -29.85
CA ASP A 726 14.04 14.96 -29.43
C ASP A 726 14.85 14.97 -28.11
N GLY A 727 15.10 13.79 -27.53
CA GLY A 727 15.84 13.59 -26.29
C GLY A 727 14.99 13.69 -25.02
N THR A 728 13.71 14.10 -25.12
CA THR A 728 12.84 14.25 -23.96
C THR A 728 12.55 12.90 -23.31
N VAL A 729 12.47 12.89 -21.97
CA VAL A 729 12.17 11.69 -21.19
C VAL A 729 10.88 11.94 -20.42
N GLY A 730 9.89 11.06 -20.60
CA GLY A 730 8.56 11.19 -20.00
C GLY A 730 8.22 10.02 -19.10
N ARG A 731 7.16 10.20 -18.30
CA ARG A 731 6.45 9.10 -17.65
C ARG A 731 5.15 8.80 -18.37
N ARG A 732 4.71 7.55 -18.26
CA ARG A 732 3.50 7.02 -18.90
C ARG A 732 2.76 6.14 -17.91
N ARG A 733 1.47 6.41 -17.69
CA ARG A 733 0.60 5.45 -17.01
C ARG A 733 0.36 4.24 -17.91
N PHE A 734 0.19 3.07 -17.30
CA PHE A 734 -0.24 1.87 -18.01
C PHE A 734 -1.71 1.99 -18.37
N TRP A 735 -1.99 1.91 -19.67
CA TRP A 735 -3.33 1.78 -20.25
C TRP A 735 -3.17 1.53 -21.75
N ARG A 736 -4.28 1.19 -22.44
CA ARG A 736 -4.31 0.83 -23.86
C ARG A 736 -3.73 1.91 -24.80
N GLY A 737 -3.82 3.19 -24.45
CA GLY A 737 -3.25 4.28 -25.26
C GLY A 737 -1.72 4.41 -25.21
N SER A 738 -1.08 3.93 -24.13
CA SER A 738 0.38 4.08 -23.94
C SER A 738 1.14 2.76 -24.02
N PHE A 739 0.54 1.65 -23.60
CA PHE A 739 1.14 0.31 -23.58
C PHE A 739 0.42 -0.60 -24.59
N LEU A 740 0.65 -0.35 -25.88
CA LEU A 740 0.02 -1.14 -26.93
C LEU A 740 0.52 -2.58 -26.92
N PHE A 741 -0.41 -3.52 -26.96
CA PHE A 741 -0.13 -4.95 -26.93
C PHE A 741 -0.89 -5.69 -28.03
N THR A 742 -0.24 -6.73 -28.57
CA THR A 742 -0.87 -7.73 -29.44
C THR A 742 -0.40 -9.12 -29.00
N PRO A 743 -1.30 -10.11 -28.90
CA PRO A 743 -0.91 -11.49 -28.64
C PRO A 743 -0.30 -12.17 -29.88
N LYS A 744 -0.43 -11.58 -31.08
CA LYS A 744 0.12 -12.14 -32.32
C LYS A 744 1.65 -11.98 -32.36
N THR A 745 2.37 -13.07 -32.56
CA THR A 745 3.85 -13.13 -32.50
C THR A 745 4.51 -13.44 -33.84
N ASP A 746 3.72 -13.46 -34.92
CA ASP A 746 4.15 -13.75 -36.30
C ASP A 746 5.05 -12.65 -36.87
N VAL A 747 4.73 -11.38 -36.58
CA VAL A 747 5.50 -10.23 -37.06
C VAL A 747 6.44 -9.65 -35.99
N VAL A 748 6.00 -9.61 -34.73
CA VAL A 748 6.75 -9.01 -33.62
C VAL A 748 6.41 -9.71 -32.30
N GLY A 749 7.37 -9.83 -31.39
CA GLY A 749 7.09 -10.23 -30.00
C GLY A 749 6.85 -9.02 -29.12
N ALA A 750 5.62 -8.52 -29.02
CA ALA A 750 5.26 -7.39 -28.15
C ALA A 750 5.15 -7.77 -26.65
N GLY A 751 5.02 -6.80 -25.75
CA GLY A 751 4.72 -7.03 -24.32
C GLY A 751 5.93 -6.87 -23.38
N PHE A 752 5.80 -7.42 -22.17
CA PHE A 752 6.79 -7.29 -21.10
C PHE A 752 7.97 -8.25 -21.28
N LYS A 753 9.18 -7.70 -21.14
CA LYS A 753 10.47 -8.32 -21.41
C LYS A 753 11.44 -8.15 -20.25
N GLY A 754 12.11 -9.24 -19.89
CA GLY A 754 13.22 -9.26 -18.96
C GLY A 754 14.55 -9.29 -19.71
N TRP A 755 15.60 -8.68 -19.14
CA TRP A 755 16.97 -8.79 -19.64
C TRP A 755 17.49 -10.20 -19.46
N ARG A 756 18.08 -10.78 -20.52
CA ARG A 756 18.79 -12.05 -20.37
C ARG A 756 19.95 -11.89 -19.39
N PRO A 757 20.11 -12.80 -18.42
CA PRO A 757 21.28 -12.83 -17.55
C PRO A 757 22.57 -12.92 -18.37
N VAL A 758 23.53 -12.07 -18.03
CA VAL A 758 24.87 -12.03 -18.62
C VAL A 758 25.89 -12.33 -17.52
N VAL A 759 26.74 -13.31 -17.78
CA VAL A 759 27.80 -13.76 -16.86
C VAL A 759 29.13 -13.63 -17.57
N LEU A 760 30.16 -13.18 -16.84
CA LEU A 760 31.54 -13.24 -17.33
C LEU A 760 32.13 -14.60 -16.98
N ASP A 761 32.48 -15.38 -17.99
CA ASP A 761 33.39 -16.51 -17.81
C ASP A 761 34.81 -15.96 -17.64
N SER A 762 35.34 -16.10 -16.43
CA SER A 762 36.69 -15.64 -16.10
C SER A 762 37.80 -16.44 -16.77
N GLU A 763 37.55 -17.69 -17.15
CA GLU A 763 38.56 -18.54 -17.82
C GLU A 763 38.63 -18.20 -19.31
N ALA A 764 37.47 -18.14 -20.00
CA ALA A 764 37.41 -17.78 -21.42
C ALA A 764 37.56 -16.28 -21.68
N GLN A 765 37.47 -15.42 -20.64
CA GLN A 765 37.37 -13.96 -20.76
C GLN A 765 36.25 -13.53 -21.72
N ALA A 766 35.15 -14.29 -21.73
CA ALA A 766 34.03 -14.10 -22.63
C ALA A 766 32.72 -13.95 -21.85
N LEU A 767 31.74 -13.27 -22.44
CA LEU A 767 30.42 -13.14 -21.84
C LEU A 767 29.50 -14.28 -22.30
N GLU A 768 28.91 -14.97 -21.34
CA GLU A 768 27.86 -15.95 -21.54
C GLU A 768 26.49 -15.31 -21.31
N ILE A 769 25.54 -15.61 -22.20
CA ILE A 769 24.18 -15.12 -22.14
C ILE A 769 23.25 -16.32 -21.96
N ALA A 770 22.37 -16.29 -20.96
CA ALA A 770 21.51 -17.42 -20.65
C ALA A 770 20.58 -17.80 -21.81
N THR A 771 20.44 -19.10 -22.05
CA THR A 771 19.57 -19.70 -23.05
C THR A 771 18.11 -19.81 -22.58
N ASN A 772 17.16 -19.98 -23.51
CA ASN A 772 15.76 -20.21 -23.17
C ASN A 772 15.57 -21.50 -22.36
N THR A 773 16.40 -22.51 -22.59
CA THR A 773 16.36 -23.76 -21.81
C THR A 773 16.73 -23.51 -20.34
N GLU A 774 17.79 -22.74 -20.08
CA GLU A 774 18.19 -22.37 -18.72
C GLU A 774 17.14 -21.49 -18.04
N LEU A 775 16.61 -20.51 -18.77
CA LEU A 775 15.57 -19.60 -18.26
C LEU A 775 14.27 -20.34 -17.89
N ARG A 776 13.90 -21.41 -18.63
CA ARG A 776 12.73 -22.23 -18.31
C ARG A 776 12.96 -23.17 -17.12
N LYS A 777 14.19 -23.67 -16.94
CA LYS A 777 14.56 -24.57 -15.83
C LYS A 777 14.73 -23.86 -14.48
N ALA A 778 14.92 -22.54 -14.47
CA ALA A 778 15.11 -21.74 -13.26
C ALA A 778 13.86 -21.71 -12.36
N GLY A 779 13.61 -22.78 -11.60
CA GLY A 779 12.39 -23.02 -10.82
C GLY A 779 12.05 -22.00 -9.71
N ARG A 780 12.93 -21.03 -9.42
CA ARG A 780 12.69 -19.98 -8.40
C ARG A 780 12.70 -18.57 -8.96
N VAL A 781 13.20 -18.38 -10.18
CA VAL A 781 13.04 -17.13 -10.93
C VAL A 781 12.40 -17.54 -12.25
N LYS A 782 11.07 -17.48 -12.26
CA LYS A 782 10.23 -17.81 -13.42
C LYS A 782 10.37 -16.69 -14.46
N ALA A 783 11.57 -16.59 -15.02
CA ALA A 783 12.01 -15.57 -15.93
C ALA A 783 11.21 -15.68 -17.24
N TRP A 784 11.34 -16.80 -17.94
CA TRP A 784 10.67 -16.98 -19.23
C TRP A 784 9.21 -17.42 -19.07
N SER A 785 8.29 -16.71 -19.71
CA SER A 785 6.89 -17.13 -19.86
C SER A 785 6.26 -16.53 -21.11
N ASP A 786 5.55 -17.36 -21.86
CA ASP A 786 4.73 -16.97 -23.01
C ASP A 786 3.26 -16.66 -22.62
N ALA A 787 2.93 -16.66 -21.32
CA ALA A 787 1.54 -16.54 -20.86
C ALA A 787 0.86 -15.26 -21.35
N GLN A 788 1.62 -14.17 -21.53
CA GLN A 788 1.10 -12.90 -22.03
C GLN A 788 0.55 -12.99 -23.48
N TYR A 789 1.01 -13.96 -24.28
CA TYR A 789 0.57 -14.15 -25.68
C TYR A 789 -0.60 -15.12 -25.81
N ARG A 790 -1.09 -15.67 -24.70
CA ARG A 790 -2.23 -16.59 -24.70
C ARG A 790 -3.52 -15.78 -24.55
N GLY A 791 -4.48 -15.99 -25.44
CA GLY A 791 -5.75 -15.27 -25.43
C GLY A 791 -5.73 -14.00 -26.29
N THR A 792 -6.60 -13.06 -25.95
CA THR A 792 -6.80 -11.80 -26.67
C THR A 792 -6.02 -10.65 -26.05
N ALA A 793 -5.96 -9.50 -26.74
CA ALA A 793 -5.40 -8.29 -26.15
C ALA A 793 -6.23 -7.81 -24.94
N ASP A 794 -7.55 -8.00 -24.96
CA ASP A 794 -8.44 -7.63 -23.86
C ASP A 794 -8.19 -8.50 -22.62
N ASP A 795 -7.88 -9.79 -22.79
CA ASP A 795 -7.46 -10.68 -21.69
C ASP A 795 -6.17 -10.17 -21.03
N PHE A 796 -5.20 -9.68 -21.83
CA PHE A 796 -3.97 -9.09 -21.32
C PHE A 796 -4.22 -7.82 -20.50
N TYR A 797 -4.98 -6.86 -21.02
CA TYR A 797 -5.30 -5.63 -20.29
C TYR A 797 -6.12 -5.93 -19.05
N SER A 798 -7.07 -6.85 -19.14
CA SER A 798 -7.85 -7.33 -18.01
C SER A 798 -6.92 -7.89 -16.92
N ALA A 799 -6.01 -8.81 -17.25
CA ALA A 799 -5.05 -9.36 -16.30
C ALA A 799 -4.16 -8.28 -15.65
N MET A 800 -3.69 -7.29 -16.43
CA MET A 800 -2.89 -6.18 -15.91
C MET A 800 -3.68 -5.29 -14.96
N GLU A 801 -4.91 -4.91 -15.32
CA GLU A 801 -5.77 -4.09 -14.46
C GLU A 801 -6.07 -4.77 -13.13
N GLY A 802 -6.40 -6.07 -13.12
CA GLY A 802 -6.64 -6.81 -11.87
C GLY A 802 -5.37 -6.95 -11.00
N MET A 803 -4.18 -6.95 -11.63
CA MET A 803 -2.92 -6.89 -10.89
C MET A 803 -2.64 -5.50 -10.33
N ILE A 804 -2.97 -4.42 -11.05
CA ILE A 804 -2.75 -3.03 -10.62
C ILE A 804 -3.75 -2.65 -9.52
N ASN A 805 -5.01 -2.99 -9.75
CA ASN A 805 -6.19 -2.65 -8.95
C ASN A 805 -6.86 -3.93 -8.44
N PRO A 806 -6.36 -4.51 -7.33
CA PRO A 806 -6.90 -5.77 -6.79
C PRO A 806 -8.24 -5.60 -6.07
N ARG A 807 -8.65 -4.38 -5.70
CA ARG A 807 -10.00 -4.07 -5.18
C ARG A 807 -10.86 -3.51 -6.30
N ALA A 808 -12.18 -3.59 -6.14
CA ALA A 808 -13.11 -3.06 -7.12
C ALA A 808 -12.87 -1.56 -7.37
N LEU A 809 -13.12 -1.13 -8.61
CA LEU A 809 -12.96 0.26 -9.00
C LEU A 809 -14.31 0.96 -9.06
N ASP A 810 -14.36 2.22 -8.64
CA ASP A 810 -15.46 3.11 -8.99
C ASP A 810 -15.40 3.37 -10.51
N PRO A 811 -16.41 2.94 -11.28
CA PRO A 811 -16.37 3.04 -12.73
C PRO A 811 -16.47 4.49 -13.23
N VAL A 812 -17.10 5.40 -12.48
CA VAL A 812 -17.19 6.82 -12.84
C VAL A 812 -15.85 7.51 -12.63
N ARG A 813 -15.17 7.24 -11.51
CA ARG A 813 -13.80 7.74 -11.27
C ARG A 813 -12.83 7.19 -12.29
N MET A 814 -12.93 5.90 -12.64
CA MET A 814 -12.09 5.30 -13.67
C MET A 814 -12.34 5.95 -15.03
N GLN A 815 -13.59 6.21 -15.41
CA GLN A 815 -13.92 6.93 -16.63
C GLN A 815 -13.30 8.34 -16.65
N THR A 816 -13.36 9.06 -15.54
CA THR A 816 -12.76 10.40 -15.39
C THR A 816 -11.24 10.34 -15.56
N SER A 817 -10.60 9.35 -14.93
CA SER A 817 -9.16 9.09 -15.06
C SER A 817 -8.73 8.74 -16.50
N LEU A 818 -9.56 8.01 -17.25
CA LEU A 818 -9.32 7.75 -18.67
C LEU A 818 -9.42 9.03 -19.50
N VAL A 819 -10.32 9.96 -19.14
CA VAL A 819 -10.39 11.28 -19.77
C VAL A 819 -9.15 12.12 -19.41
N ASP A 820 -8.66 12.07 -18.16
CA ASP A 820 -7.38 12.71 -17.77
C ASP A 820 -6.23 12.21 -18.67
N ALA A 821 -6.13 10.90 -18.89
CA ALA A 821 -5.09 10.29 -19.72
C ALA A 821 -5.21 10.67 -21.22
N LEU A 822 -6.44 10.86 -21.72
CA LEU A 822 -6.68 11.39 -23.06
C LEU A 822 -6.24 12.85 -23.15
N GLU A 823 -6.60 13.68 -22.17
CA GLU A 823 -6.17 15.08 -22.10
C GLU A 823 -4.64 15.21 -22.07
N GLU A 824 -3.95 14.40 -21.25
CA GLU A 824 -2.48 14.32 -21.22
C GLU A 824 -1.91 13.96 -22.61
N SER A 825 -2.60 13.13 -23.40
CA SER A 825 -2.22 12.77 -24.77
C SER A 825 -2.45 13.92 -25.76
N VAL A 826 -3.51 14.72 -25.56
CA VAL A 826 -3.82 15.92 -26.35
C VAL A 826 -2.80 17.04 -26.09
N GLN A 827 -2.49 17.32 -24.82
CA GLN A 827 -1.48 18.32 -24.44
C GLN A 827 -0.13 18.04 -25.09
N ARG A 828 0.23 16.76 -25.08
CA ARG A 828 1.39 16.24 -25.77
C ARG A 828 1.36 16.51 -27.28
N ARG A 829 0.21 16.31 -27.92
CA ARG A 829 0.08 16.57 -29.35
C ARG A 829 0.15 18.07 -29.67
N LEU A 830 -0.34 18.95 -28.79
CA LEU A 830 -0.19 20.41 -28.96
C LEU A 830 1.26 20.81 -29.10
N SER A 831 2.13 20.37 -28.19
CA SER A 831 3.57 20.63 -28.30
C SER A 831 4.15 20.09 -29.60
N SER A 832 3.76 18.88 -30.01
CA SER A 832 4.27 18.25 -31.24
C SER A 832 3.86 19.00 -32.51
N VAL A 833 2.61 19.47 -32.59
CA VAL A 833 2.12 20.24 -33.73
C VAL A 833 2.80 21.62 -33.75
N GLN A 834 2.91 22.29 -32.61
CA GLN A 834 3.57 23.59 -32.50
C GLN A 834 5.05 23.52 -32.90
N ASN A 835 5.78 22.49 -32.44
CA ASN A 835 7.18 22.27 -32.85
C ASN A 835 7.30 22.11 -34.37
N GLY A 836 6.35 21.41 -35.00
CA GLY A 836 6.31 21.27 -36.46
C GLY A 836 6.01 22.59 -37.17
N GLU A 837 5.11 23.43 -36.66
CA GLU A 837 4.84 24.76 -37.22
C GLU A 837 6.05 25.69 -37.08
N ASP A 838 6.72 25.68 -35.92
CA ASP A 838 7.92 26.48 -35.67
C ASP A 838 9.06 26.07 -36.61
N PHE A 839 9.25 24.76 -36.82
CA PHE A 839 10.19 24.25 -37.81
C PHE A 839 9.84 24.70 -39.23
N MET A 840 8.58 24.51 -39.66
CA MET A 840 8.14 24.91 -40.99
C MET A 840 8.36 26.41 -41.22
N LYS A 841 8.07 27.25 -40.22
CA LYS A 841 8.35 28.69 -40.26
C LYS A 841 9.86 28.98 -40.40
N SER A 842 10.70 28.27 -39.64
CA SER A 842 12.17 28.42 -39.71
C SER A 842 12.76 28.06 -41.08
N GLN A 843 12.12 27.13 -41.80
CA GLN A 843 12.54 26.67 -43.13
C GLN A 843 11.84 27.44 -44.27
N GLY A 844 11.12 28.52 -43.98
CA GLY A 844 10.37 29.28 -45.00
C GLY A 844 9.25 28.46 -45.66
N TYR A 845 8.68 27.50 -44.94
CA TYR A 845 7.61 26.59 -45.37
C TYR A 845 7.97 25.68 -46.55
N GLY A 846 9.25 25.30 -46.68
CA GLY A 846 9.68 24.29 -47.65
C GLY A 846 9.01 22.93 -47.46
N THR A 847 8.63 22.26 -48.55
CA THR A 847 7.96 20.96 -48.50
C THR A 847 8.84 19.88 -47.89
N ILE A 848 8.32 19.17 -46.88
CA ILE A 848 8.92 17.94 -46.35
C ILE A 848 8.40 16.76 -47.17
N ASP A 849 9.28 15.95 -47.73
CA ASP A 849 8.88 14.77 -48.49
C ASP A 849 8.27 13.69 -47.59
N MET A 850 7.10 13.18 -48.01
CA MET A 850 6.41 12.09 -47.34
C MET A 850 7.01 10.73 -47.77
N PRO A 851 7.38 9.85 -46.83
CA PRO A 851 7.77 8.47 -47.12
C PRO A 851 6.62 7.65 -47.74
N SER A 852 6.95 6.48 -48.28
CA SER A 852 5.97 5.55 -48.87
C SER A 852 5.89 4.22 -48.12
N GLY A 853 4.70 3.65 -48.02
CA GLY A 853 4.46 2.35 -47.39
C GLY A 853 4.69 2.41 -45.88
N ALA A 854 5.20 1.31 -45.32
CA ALA A 854 5.52 1.21 -43.90
C ALA A 854 6.60 2.21 -43.44
N ALA A 855 7.40 2.77 -44.36
CA ALA A 855 8.40 3.80 -44.04
C ALA A 855 7.77 5.07 -43.44
N LEU A 856 6.46 5.27 -43.59
CA LEU A 856 5.71 6.34 -42.92
C LEU A 856 5.93 6.38 -41.39
N PHE A 857 6.17 5.21 -40.78
CA PHE A 857 6.31 5.02 -39.33
C PHE A 857 7.74 4.68 -38.89
N LEU A 858 8.70 4.61 -39.82
CA LEU A 858 10.01 4.00 -39.61
C LEU A 858 11.16 4.85 -40.19
N THR A 859 10.88 6.10 -40.55
CA THR A 859 11.84 6.97 -41.24
C THR A 859 12.70 7.75 -40.24
N SER A 860 13.57 8.62 -40.75
CA SER A 860 14.40 9.52 -39.95
C SER A 860 14.45 10.90 -40.62
N GLY A 861 14.87 11.91 -39.85
CA GLY A 861 14.96 13.29 -40.31
C GLY A 861 13.63 14.04 -40.22
N PRO A 862 13.46 15.17 -40.94
CA PRO A 862 12.38 16.12 -40.69
C PRO A 862 10.96 15.54 -40.74
N TRP A 863 10.73 14.49 -41.53
CA TRP A 863 9.43 13.81 -41.51
C TRP A 863 9.17 13.13 -40.16
N GLU A 864 10.12 12.35 -39.65
CA GLU A 864 9.98 11.66 -38.35
C GLU A 864 9.87 12.67 -37.20
N ASP A 865 10.64 13.76 -37.26
CA ASP A 865 10.73 14.75 -36.18
C ASP A 865 9.46 15.60 -36.04
N TYR A 866 8.77 15.91 -37.15
CA TYR A 866 7.68 16.91 -37.17
C TYR A 866 6.32 16.37 -37.65
N SER A 867 6.29 15.20 -38.30
CA SER A 867 5.04 14.47 -38.54
C SER A 867 4.64 13.66 -37.32
N THR A 868 3.35 13.39 -37.15
CA THR A 868 2.85 12.67 -35.97
C THR A 868 2.08 11.38 -36.27
N PRO A 869 2.31 10.62 -37.35
CA PRO A 869 1.46 9.47 -37.71
C PRO A 869 1.41 8.43 -36.59
N SER A 870 2.55 8.15 -35.95
CA SER A 870 2.62 7.25 -34.81
C SER A 870 1.81 7.74 -33.59
N ARG A 871 1.84 9.04 -33.31
CA ARG A 871 1.19 9.67 -32.15
C ARG A 871 -0.31 9.84 -32.41
N ASP A 872 -0.69 10.19 -33.62
CA ASP A 872 -2.08 10.36 -34.06
C ASP A 872 -2.81 9.01 -34.08
N MET A 873 -2.14 7.93 -34.51
CA MET A 873 -2.66 6.56 -34.35
C MET A 873 -2.93 6.23 -32.87
N ARG A 874 -2.00 6.53 -31.96
CA ARG A 874 -2.20 6.32 -30.52
C ARG A 874 -3.32 7.18 -29.96
N LEU A 875 -3.46 8.41 -30.44
CA LEU A 875 -4.56 9.30 -30.04
C LEU A 875 -5.91 8.72 -30.47
N LEU A 876 -6.03 8.16 -31.67
CA LEU A 876 -7.25 7.49 -32.12
C LEU A 876 -7.56 6.25 -31.26
N ILE A 877 -6.56 5.42 -30.97
CA ILE A 877 -6.73 4.26 -30.05
C ILE A 877 -7.14 4.72 -28.64
N SER A 878 -6.59 5.85 -28.20
CA SER A 878 -6.95 6.47 -26.92
C SER A 878 -8.40 6.90 -26.90
N ILE A 879 -8.87 7.56 -27.95
CA ILE A 879 -10.27 7.96 -28.12
C ILE A 879 -11.18 6.73 -28.07
N ASP A 880 -10.84 5.65 -28.78
CA ASP A 880 -11.63 4.41 -28.77
C ASP A 880 -11.67 3.80 -27.36
N ALA A 881 -10.55 3.77 -26.65
CA ALA A 881 -10.48 3.23 -25.29
C ALA A 881 -11.34 4.04 -24.31
N VAL A 882 -11.31 5.37 -24.38
CA VAL A 882 -12.13 6.25 -23.53
C VAL A 882 -13.63 6.10 -23.85
N THR A 883 -13.99 6.09 -25.13
CA THR A 883 -15.39 6.08 -25.57
C THR A 883 -16.06 4.71 -25.43
N SER A 884 -15.27 3.62 -25.43
CA SER A 884 -15.79 2.25 -25.27
C SER A 884 -15.75 1.73 -23.82
N PHE A 885 -15.20 2.48 -22.86
CA PHE A 885 -15.02 2.01 -21.47
C PHE A 885 -16.32 1.52 -20.81
N ALA A 886 -17.46 2.19 -21.07
CA ALA A 886 -18.76 1.75 -20.56
C ALA A 886 -19.14 0.31 -21.00
N ASN A 887 -18.65 -0.15 -22.16
CA ASN A 887 -18.85 -1.53 -22.61
C ASN A 887 -18.02 -2.51 -21.79
N ALA A 888 -16.81 -2.13 -21.37
CA ALA A 888 -15.98 -2.93 -20.48
C ALA A 888 -16.60 -3.07 -19.09
N VAL A 889 -17.23 -2.00 -18.57
CA VAL A 889 -18.03 -2.05 -17.33
C VAL A 889 -19.19 -3.04 -17.44
N ALA A 890 -19.90 -3.02 -18.56
CA ALA A 890 -21.01 -3.95 -18.81
C ALA A 890 -20.56 -5.41 -18.95
N ALA A 891 -19.38 -5.65 -19.53
CA ALA A 891 -18.82 -6.98 -19.77
C ALA A 891 -18.20 -7.62 -18.51
N HIS A 892 -17.70 -6.80 -17.58
CA HIS A 892 -17.01 -7.24 -16.36
C HIS A 892 -17.51 -6.50 -15.10
N PRO A 893 -18.81 -6.61 -14.75
CA PRO A 893 -19.40 -5.87 -13.63
C PRO A 893 -18.78 -6.23 -12.27
N ASP A 894 -18.27 -7.45 -12.13
CA ASP A 894 -17.55 -7.96 -10.96
C ASP A 894 -16.32 -7.11 -10.61
N ARG A 895 -15.62 -6.58 -11.62
CA ARG A 895 -14.44 -5.71 -11.43
C ARG A 895 -14.75 -4.36 -10.80
N PHE A 896 -15.99 -3.91 -10.95
CA PHE A 896 -16.45 -2.63 -10.45
C PHE A 896 -17.34 -2.82 -9.22
N GLY A 897 -17.42 -4.05 -8.69
CA GLY A 897 -18.25 -4.36 -7.54
C GLY A 897 -19.75 -4.16 -7.81
N ILE A 898 -20.17 -4.22 -9.09
CA ILE A 898 -21.53 -3.92 -9.51
C ILE A 898 -22.36 -5.20 -9.46
N ARG A 899 -23.51 -5.16 -8.79
CA ARG A 899 -24.49 -6.25 -8.84
C ARG A 899 -25.19 -6.25 -10.19
N ASP A 900 -25.61 -7.42 -10.66
CA ASP A 900 -26.31 -7.54 -11.95
C ASP A 900 -27.53 -6.62 -12.08
N THR A 901 -28.25 -6.38 -10.97
CA THR A 901 -29.42 -5.49 -10.92
C THR A 901 -29.08 -4.00 -11.10
N GLU A 902 -27.83 -3.59 -10.87
CA GLU A 902 -27.38 -2.20 -10.93
C GLU A 902 -26.63 -1.87 -12.23
N ARG A 903 -26.28 -2.91 -13.00
CA ARG A 903 -25.42 -2.83 -14.19
C ARG A 903 -25.81 -1.72 -15.15
N ASP A 904 -27.07 -1.71 -15.60
CA ASP A 904 -27.53 -0.76 -16.63
C ASP A 904 -27.55 0.69 -16.11
N ALA A 905 -27.91 0.88 -14.85
CA ALA A 905 -27.93 2.20 -14.20
C ALA A 905 -26.51 2.77 -14.09
N VAL A 906 -25.55 1.95 -13.67
CA VAL A 906 -24.13 2.33 -13.56
C VAL A 906 -23.52 2.60 -14.94
N VAL A 907 -23.78 1.75 -15.94
CA VAL A 907 -23.32 1.98 -17.31
C VAL A 907 -23.86 3.30 -17.87
N ALA A 908 -25.13 3.62 -17.60
CA ALA A 908 -25.71 4.91 -17.99
C ALA A 908 -25.04 6.08 -17.25
N GLN A 909 -24.68 5.91 -15.97
CA GLN A 909 -23.95 6.92 -15.20
C GLN A 909 -22.55 7.17 -15.76
N VAL A 910 -21.81 6.11 -16.10
CA VAL A 910 -20.48 6.21 -16.73
C VAL A 910 -20.56 6.97 -18.06
N LYS A 911 -21.56 6.66 -18.91
CA LYS A 911 -21.77 7.39 -20.17
C LYS A 911 -22.08 8.87 -19.96
N ARG A 912 -22.87 9.21 -18.94
CA ARG A 912 -23.14 10.62 -18.58
C ARG A 912 -21.88 11.34 -18.11
N ALA A 913 -21.11 10.72 -17.21
CA ALA A 913 -19.86 11.29 -16.71
C ALA A 913 -18.84 11.51 -17.84
N LEU A 914 -18.76 10.56 -18.79
CA LEU A 914 -17.93 10.73 -19.99
C LEU A 914 -18.34 11.98 -20.79
N ALA A 915 -19.63 12.12 -21.10
CA ALA A 915 -20.12 13.26 -21.89
C ALA A 915 -19.85 14.60 -21.17
N GLU A 916 -20.10 14.66 -19.86
CA GLU A 916 -19.85 15.84 -19.04
C GLU A 916 -18.36 16.23 -19.03
N GLU A 917 -17.47 15.27 -18.76
CA GLU A 917 -16.02 15.51 -18.71
C GLU A 917 -15.45 15.93 -20.06
N LEU A 918 -15.92 15.33 -21.16
CA LEU A 918 -15.47 15.68 -22.51
C LEU A 918 -15.90 17.08 -22.95
N GLY A 919 -17.13 17.49 -22.63
CA GLY A 919 -17.65 18.81 -22.97
C GLY A 919 -17.06 19.94 -22.10
N LYS A 920 -16.68 19.61 -20.87
CA LYS A 920 -16.09 20.57 -19.91
C LYS A 920 -14.61 20.87 -20.20
N ARG A 921 -13.83 19.89 -20.64
CA ARG A 921 -12.38 20.04 -20.81
C ARG A 921 -12.03 20.66 -22.14
N THR A 922 -11.22 21.72 -22.10
CA THR A 922 -10.84 22.49 -23.28
C THR A 922 -9.34 22.58 -23.43
N PHE A 923 -8.89 22.74 -24.66
CA PHE A 923 -7.51 23.03 -25.00
C PHE A 923 -7.44 24.03 -26.15
N GLN A 924 -6.31 24.72 -26.26
CA GLN A 924 -6.09 25.75 -27.27
C GLN A 924 -4.88 25.43 -28.14
N TYR A 925 -5.02 25.62 -29.46
CA TYR A 925 -3.91 25.56 -30.40
C TYR A 925 -3.78 26.87 -31.18
N THR A 926 -2.57 27.15 -31.66
CA THR A 926 -2.27 28.34 -32.46
C THR A 926 -2.60 28.08 -33.94
N ARG A 927 -3.47 28.90 -34.53
CA ARG A 927 -3.80 28.89 -35.96
C ARG A 927 -2.63 29.43 -36.80
N SER A 928 -2.71 29.24 -38.12
CA SER A 928 -1.69 29.67 -39.09
C SER A 928 -1.41 31.17 -39.07
N ASP A 929 -2.38 31.98 -38.67
CA ASP A 929 -2.25 33.45 -38.56
C ASP A 929 -1.73 33.90 -37.18
N GLY A 930 -1.42 32.97 -36.28
CA GLY A 930 -0.96 33.23 -34.92
C GLY A 930 -2.07 33.43 -33.89
N SER A 931 -3.34 33.41 -34.29
CA SER A 931 -4.46 33.52 -33.35
C SER A 931 -4.75 32.19 -32.65
N ALA A 932 -5.24 32.23 -31.42
CA ALA A 932 -5.59 31.03 -30.66
C ALA A 932 -6.99 30.51 -31.05
N TRP A 933 -7.15 29.19 -31.15
CA TRP A 933 -8.44 28.52 -31.35
C TRP A 933 -8.69 27.50 -30.24
N THR A 934 -9.90 27.53 -29.67
CA THR A 934 -10.28 26.65 -28.54
C THR A 934 -11.11 25.48 -29.03
N LEU A 935 -10.79 24.28 -28.57
CA LEU A 935 -11.57 23.05 -28.78
C LEU A 935 -11.87 22.39 -27.45
N THR A 936 -13.00 21.70 -27.37
CA THR A 936 -13.27 20.72 -26.31
C THR A 936 -12.67 19.35 -26.66
N LEU A 937 -12.55 18.45 -25.67
CA LEU A 937 -12.24 17.05 -25.97
C LEU A 937 -13.37 16.37 -26.76
N GLU A 938 -14.62 16.79 -26.54
CA GLU A 938 -15.78 16.35 -27.34
C GLU A 938 -15.62 16.71 -28.82
N ASP A 939 -15.19 17.95 -29.12
CA ASP A 939 -14.91 18.39 -30.49
C ASP A 939 -13.85 17.51 -31.16
N LEU A 940 -12.77 17.20 -30.44
CA LEU A 940 -11.69 16.34 -30.94
C LEU A 940 -12.20 14.94 -31.29
N ILE A 941 -13.02 14.34 -30.42
CA ILE A 941 -13.62 13.02 -30.65
C ILE A 941 -14.54 13.06 -31.87
N GLY A 942 -15.37 14.09 -32.01
CA GLY A 942 -16.21 14.31 -33.18
C GLY A 942 -15.42 14.50 -34.50
N ARG A 943 -14.12 14.81 -34.41
CA ARG A 943 -13.19 14.96 -35.54
C ARG A 943 -12.36 13.72 -35.83
N SER A 944 -12.54 12.61 -35.11
CA SER A 944 -11.73 11.39 -35.29
C SER A 944 -11.54 10.94 -36.75
N PRO A 945 -12.57 10.93 -37.63
CA PRO A 945 -12.39 10.57 -39.03
C PRO A 945 -11.47 11.52 -39.82
N ALA A 946 -11.40 12.80 -39.44
CA ALA A 946 -10.46 13.76 -40.05
C ALA A 946 -9.04 13.57 -39.49
N MET A 947 -8.92 13.18 -38.23
CA MET A 947 -7.64 12.92 -37.55
C MET A 947 -6.87 11.75 -38.18
N GLU A 948 -7.56 10.82 -38.87
CA GLU A 948 -6.96 9.73 -39.64
C GLU A 948 -5.99 10.20 -40.74
N MET A 949 -6.03 11.47 -41.14
CA MET A 949 -5.13 12.07 -42.14
C MET A 949 -4.47 13.38 -41.68
N ALA A 950 -4.50 13.68 -40.38
CA ALA A 950 -4.11 14.98 -39.84
C ALA A 950 -2.62 15.08 -39.42
N TYR A 951 -1.79 14.12 -39.81
CA TYR A 951 -0.41 13.97 -39.32
C TYR A 951 0.66 14.65 -40.20
N ASN A 952 0.29 15.20 -41.36
CA ASN A 952 1.26 15.73 -42.33
C ASN A 952 1.78 17.13 -41.92
N PRO A 953 3.10 17.32 -41.75
CA PRO A 953 3.66 18.60 -41.33
C PRO A 953 3.55 19.69 -42.41
N ASN A 954 3.27 19.33 -43.66
CA ASN A 954 3.05 20.28 -44.75
C ASN A 954 1.65 20.91 -44.74
N ASP A 955 0.72 20.35 -43.96
CA ASP A 955 -0.58 20.95 -43.71
C ASP A 955 -0.48 22.00 -42.59
N CYS A 956 -1.36 23.00 -42.59
CA CYS A 956 -1.44 23.92 -41.45
C CYS A 956 -1.91 23.23 -40.17
N ALA A 957 -1.65 23.87 -39.03
CA ALA A 957 -2.17 23.48 -37.72
C ALA A 957 -3.68 23.15 -37.73
N GLU A 958 -4.51 23.94 -38.42
CA GLU A 958 -5.97 23.76 -38.48
C GLU A 958 -6.37 22.42 -39.12
N ILE A 959 -5.76 22.06 -40.25
CA ILE A 959 -5.97 20.75 -40.90
C ILE A 959 -5.44 19.65 -39.99
N ARG A 960 -4.28 19.89 -39.36
CA ARG A 960 -3.68 18.96 -38.40
C ARG A 960 -4.52 18.79 -37.14
N TRP A 961 -5.52 19.64 -36.88
CA TRP A 961 -6.53 19.46 -35.82
C TRP A 961 -7.92 19.13 -36.35
N GLY A 962 -8.00 18.66 -37.60
CA GLY A 962 -9.24 18.16 -38.20
C GLY A 962 -10.29 19.24 -38.49
N ALA A 963 -9.89 20.51 -38.63
CA ALA A 963 -10.80 21.59 -38.94
C ALA A 963 -11.49 21.35 -40.30
N ARG A 964 -12.83 21.44 -40.32
CA ARG A 964 -13.64 21.20 -41.52
C ARG A 964 -13.47 22.31 -42.55
N GLU A 965 -13.53 21.95 -43.82
CA GLU A 965 -13.47 22.93 -44.91
C GLU A 965 -14.66 23.90 -44.86
N GLY A 966 -14.42 25.19 -45.09
CA GLY A 966 -15.45 26.24 -45.05
C GLY A 966 -15.82 26.78 -43.66
N THR A 967 -15.17 26.36 -42.58
CA THR A 967 -15.39 26.93 -41.24
C THR A 967 -14.51 28.16 -40.97
N GLU A 968 -14.91 28.98 -39.99
CA GLU A 968 -14.11 30.12 -39.50
C GLU A 968 -12.74 29.66 -38.98
N GLU A 969 -12.70 28.53 -38.27
CA GLU A 969 -11.46 27.89 -37.83
C GLU A 969 -10.50 27.69 -39.00
N ARG A 970 -11.01 27.15 -40.12
CA ARG A 970 -10.21 26.73 -41.27
C ARG A 970 -9.81 27.88 -42.19
N ALA A 971 -10.44 29.05 -42.06
CA ALA A 971 -10.28 30.19 -42.97
C ALA A 971 -8.86 30.79 -43.00
N THR A 972 -8.11 30.66 -41.89
CA THR A 972 -6.75 31.19 -41.74
C THR A 972 -5.67 30.34 -42.41
N CYS A 973 -5.99 29.08 -42.74
CA CYS A 973 -5.01 28.15 -43.28
C CYS A 973 -4.88 28.24 -44.80
N ALA A 974 -3.76 28.83 -45.25
CA ALA A 974 -3.38 28.96 -46.65
C ALA A 974 -2.44 27.86 -47.16
N ARG A 975 -1.94 26.99 -46.27
CA ARG A 975 -0.93 25.96 -46.55
C ARG A 975 -1.56 24.56 -46.58
N ARG A 976 -1.17 23.72 -47.53
CA ARG A 976 -1.69 22.35 -47.63
C ARG A 976 -0.61 21.40 -48.13
N ALA A 977 -0.67 20.15 -47.68
CA ALA A 977 0.19 19.10 -48.20
C ALA A 977 0.03 18.95 -49.72
N PRO A 978 1.14 18.70 -50.44
CA PRO A 978 1.11 18.49 -51.88
C PRO A 978 0.10 17.41 -52.28
N GLU A 979 -0.53 17.58 -53.44
CA GLU A 979 -1.59 16.68 -53.91
C GLU A 979 -1.16 15.21 -53.96
N GLY A 980 0.09 14.94 -54.35
CA GLY A 980 0.66 13.59 -54.33
C GLY A 980 0.74 12.97 -52.94
N GLN A 981 1.06 13.76 -51.91
CA GLN A 981 1.07 13.30 -50.52
C GLN A 981 -0.36 13.08 -50.01
N ARG A 982 -1.31 13.96 -50.33
CA ARG A 982 -2.72 13.80 -49.97
C ARG A 982 -3.35 12.53 -50.54
N ARG A 983 -3.14 12.24 -51.83
CA ARG A 983 -3.57 10.97 -52.44
C ARG A 983 -2.99 9.75 -51.73
N ARG A 984 -1.75 9.86 -51.26
CA ARG A 984 -1.07 8.79 -50.53
C ARG A 984 -1.64 8.61 -49.12
N MET A 985 -1.92 9.70 -48.42
CA MET A 985 -2.60 9.64 -47.11
C MET A 985 -3.98 9.01 -47.22
N GLU A 986 -4.76 9.33 -48.26
CA GLU A 986 -6.08 8.68 -48.48
C GLU A 986 -5.93 7.17 -48.65
N LYS A 987 -4.90 6.71 -49.37
CA LYS A 987 -4.59 5.28 -49.50
C LYS A 987 -4.20 4.63 -48.16
N TYR A 988 -3.62 5.40 -47.25
CA TYR A 988 -3.13 4.93 -45.94
C TYR A 988 -4.15 5.12 -44.82
N ARG A 989 -5.25 5.82 -45.10
CA ARG A 989 -6.30 6.13 -44.14
C ARG A 989 -6.88 4.90 -43.46
N ASP A 990 -7.01 3.80 -44.20
CA ASP A 990 -7.50 2.52 -43.68
C ASP A 990 -6.67 2.01 -42.49
N TRP A 991 -5.35 2.25 -42.48
CA TRP A 991 -4.49 1.90 -41.34
C TRP A 991 -4.91 2.63 -40.07
N PHE A 992 -5.28 3.91 -40.19
CA PHE A 992 -5.73 4.73 -39.07
C PHE A 992 -7.18 4.42 -38.69
N ALA A 993 -8.04 4.16 -39.67
CA ALA A 993 -9.43 3.77 -39.47
C ALA A 993 -9.57 2.36 -38.87
N THR A 994 -8.61 1.46 -39.05
CA THR A 994 -8.61 0.13 -38.41
C THR A 994 -7.74 0.07 -37.18
N ARG A 995 -6.95 1.12 -36.93
CA ARG A 995 -5.97 1.21 -35.85
C ARG A 995 -4.85 0.17 -36.00
N GLU A 996 -4.57 -0.25 -37.23
CA GLU A 996 -3.57 -1.24 -37.58
C GLU A 996 -2.49 -0.62 -38.45
N ARG A 997 -1.23 -0.67 -37.98
CA ARG A 997 -0.11 -0.24 -38.81
C ARG A 997 0.16 -1.23 -39.95
N PRO A 998 0.64 -0.74 -41.10
CA PRO A 998 1.18 -1.62 -42.12
C PRO A 998 2.40 -2.37 -41.58
N HIS A 999 2.49 -3.63 -41.93
CA HIS A 999 3.63 -4.48 -41.61
C HIS A 999 4.70 -4.44 -42.71
#